data_AF-A0A2V3XZT0-F1
#
_entry.id   AF-A0A2V3XZT0-F1
#
_cell.length_a   1.000
_cell.length_b   1.000
_cell.length_c   1.000
_cell.angle_alpha   90.00
_cell.angle_beta   90.00
_cell.angle_gamma   90.00
#
_symmetry.space_group_name_H-M   'P 1'
#
loop_
_entity.id
_entity.type
_entity.pdbx_description
1 polymer ?
#
loop_
_entity_poly.entity_id
_entity_poly.type
_entity_poly.pdbx_seq_one_letter_code
_entity_poly.pdbx_strand_id
1 'polypeptide(L)'
;MQGYYRFLNRCDITDGFRDAKKGSFFVDKSLLIKEINQKISTKEKFICVSRPRRFGKTTALEMLASYYTKEGNADYLFNNLKIKETQTYKEHLNCHNVIYINFTDYFEQGTVPEGIKEFTFNLLVDMKNKYSEIPGTDENLISVFDKIRQLYGDKFIFLIDEWDCVFRFHKGEKREQALFLSFLKHFFKDRNYVELVYMTGILPIKKYNTGSALNMFKEYTMLDPGLTAPYFGFTDQEITLLCENTAMDKKELGEWYGGYLLSGVGKMYNPCSVKDALEGKECSDYWNNTGGYTELEEYITMDFDGLIESLTNLFTGNSEAVGVLGFLNDWDSFRSKDEIFTALIHMGYLTYSNGKVSIPNKEVRIEFSKTIKKMSWATVPKLLKQSKDLLTAVLNQEEAKVADMLEVVHDGMQEFKEYNNENTLKCVIHLAFYAALEEYDLNFEEKTGKGYADCILHPKRLGNPGIILELKYNGTVEEAIDQIKNRDYPSVLKNKVNRVYLVGINYKKDKKKHECRIEIMDFFKDTYKKGGDNEYLAHISSDKMREQTIAAHCHGTAHLAGDFASSFSCKEWGYGCGLVHDIGKYSDKFQKRLYGGSITDHATAGARELYKRKNMYAAYCISGHHSGLLNGGTRADCAGEATFMGRMKKGLEDYHAYEEEIEIPDFPVPPLQPLGEFGFTASFFIRMLFSCLVDADYLDTEGFMSENPVPRGTYDTMSSLFQRVQDYIMPWLTNTDRNTVNGRRTEILKACLEKGKEPSGLFQLTVPTGGGKTVSSLAFALRHAIRHDKQHIIYVIPYTSIIEQNAAVFKYILGCENVLEDHCNVVFESEEELVRSQLAAENWDKPVIVTTNVQFFESLFSNKTSKCRKLHNIANSVVIFDEAQMLPVPYLQPCIRAITELIVNYRCSAVLCTATQPSLQQFFPDTMKCQEICPDVKGQYEFFKRTDIQDKGNLSDEQLAALLRQENQVLCILNSRRQVQMIYEAVKEEGTYHLSTLMYPEHRKKLLQEIRDRLKDGKTCRLIATSLVEAGVDFDFQTVYRELAGIDSVIQAAGRCNREGKRRKDDCHTMVFTLEKPKNIRLPSELKQPIAAAEQTAEKYDDIASLEAIHDYFKRLYYYKGDRGLDTKGIVDQLEKGGRTGLFPFADVAKAFSLIEDGSTKTILIDREPEAQEIVARIRRGEHSRQLVREAGHYCVNIYEQDFEKLNGAGKLEALELKFYRLRNSDQYTEEMGLVLNVERGEAVFL
;
A
#
# COMPACT_ATOMS: atom_id res chain seq x y z
N MET A 1 30.45 -32.36 -17.77
CA MET A 1 29.32 -31.48 -18.10
C MET A 1 28.08 -32.34 -18.18
N GLN A 2 27.27 -32.42 -17.11
CA GLN A 2 25.91 -32.95 -17.23
C GLN A 2 25.08 -31.87 -17.91
N GLY A 3 24.45 -32.20 -19.05
CA GLY A 3 23.58 -31.27 -19.75
C GLY A 3 22.40 -30.90 -18.85
N TYR A 4 22.17 -29.60 -18.66
CA TYR A 4 21.02 -29.12 -17.90
C TYR A 4 19.76 -29.31 -18.77
N TYR A 5 18.97 -30.34 -18.49
CA TYR A 5 17.69 -30.59 -19.18
C TYR A 5 16.57 -29.85 -18.45
N ARG A 6 15.67 -29.20 -19.21
CA ARG A 6 14.59 -28.36 -18.67
C ARG A 6 13.37 -29.17 -18.18
N PHE A 7 13.18 -30.39 -18.67
CA PHE A 7 12.06 -31.28 -18.35
C PHE A 7 12.47 -32.74 -18.17
N LEU A 8 13.39 -33.24 -18.99
CA LEU A 8 13.75 -34.65 -19.02
C LEU A 8 14.72 -35.00 -17.88
N ASN A 9 14.31 -35.95 -17.01
CA ASN A 9 15.13 -36.50 -15.92
C ASN A 9 15.82 -35.43 -15.06
N ARG A 10 15.07 -34.37 -14.73
CA ARG A 10 15.55 -33.23 -13.95
C ARG A 10 16.06 -33.65 -12.57
N CYS A 11 17.32 -33.31 -12.28
CA CYS A 11 17.99 -33.69 -11.03
C CYS A 11 17.49 -32.88 -9.83
N ASP A 12 17.14 -31.61 -10.04
CA ASP A 12 16.64 -30.69 -9.01
C ASP A 12 15.27 -31.09 -8.44
N ILE A 13 14.45 -31.82 -9.19
CA ILE A 13 13.18 -32.37 -8.68
C ILE A 13 13.43 -33.39 -7.55
N THR A 14 14.58 -34.08 -7.59
CA THR A 14 14.96 -34.98 -6.49
C THR A 14 15.33 -34.24 -5.21
N ASP A 15 15.71 -32.96 -5.31
CA ASP A 15 15.97 -32.10 -4.16
C ASP A 15 14.65 -31.65 -3.53
N GLY A 16 13.61 -31.32 -4.31
CA GLY A 16 12.28 -30.96 -3.81
C GLY A 16 11.67 -32.01 -2.87
N PHE A 17 11.62 -33.28 -3.28
CA PHE A 17 11.13 -34.36 -2.41
C PHE A 17 12.08 -34.63 -1.22
N ARG A 18 13.39 -34.48 -1.41
CA ARG A 18 14.37 -34.62 -0.31
C ARG A 18 14.13 -33.57 0.77
N ASP A 19 13.87 -32.34 0.38
CA ASP A 19 13.66 -31.23 1.30
C ASP A 19 12.28 -31.34 1.98
N ALA A 20 11.25 -31.80 1.26
CA ALA A 20 9.98 -32.18 1.87
C ALA A 20 10.14 -33.21 3.00
N LYS A 21 11.02 -34.20 2.82
CA LYS A 21 11.31 -35.23 3.82
C LYS A 21 12.11 -34.71 5.02
N LYS A 22 12.96 -33.69 4.84
CA LYS A 22 13.72 -33.07 5.93
C LYS A 22 12.85 -32.19 6.84
N GLY A 23 11.66 -31.80 6.39
CA GLY A 23 10.75 -30.99 7.18
C GLY A 23 10.36 -31.64 8.50
N SER A 24 10.19 -30.81 9.55
CA SER A 24 9.91 -31.24 10.92
C SER A 24 8.63 -32.08 11.08
N PHE A 25 7.69 -31.97 10.13
CA PHE A 25 6.38 -32.62 10.17
C PHE A 25 6.05 -33.35 8.86
N PHE A 26 6.90 -34.31 8.47
CA PHE A 26 6.69 -35.14 7.29
C PHE A 26 5.72 -36.31 7.56
N VAL A 27 4.73 -36.49 6.68
CA VAL A 27 3.79 -37.63 6.72
C VAL A 27 4.01 -38.52 5.50
N ASP A 28 4.26 -39.81 5.75
CA ASP A 28 4.58 -40.77 4.69
C ASP A 28 3.35 -41.17 3.85
N LYS A 29 3.32 -40.67 2.61
CA LYS A 29 2.33 -40.98 1.56
C LYS A 29 2.90 -41.89 0.45
N SER A 30 4.04 -42.52 0.66
CA SER A 30 4.79 -43.26 -0.37
C SER A 30 4.05 -44.46 -0.96
N LEU A 31 3.04 -45.01 -0.27
CA LEU A 31 2.21 -46.09 -0.81
C LEU A 31 1.40 -45.68 -2.05
N LEU A 32 1.27 -44.38 -2.35
CA LEU A 32 0.77 -43.92 -3.65
C LEU A 32 1.57 -44.53 -4.80
N ILE A 33 2.89 -44.65 -4.67
CA ILE A 33 3.77 -45.26 -5.70
C ILE A 33 3.32 -46.69 -6.00
N LYS A 34 2.94 -47.48 -4.98
CA LYS A 34 2.48 -48.86 -5.15
C LYS A 34 1.23 -48.92 -6.04
N GLU A 35 0.30 -47.99 -5.84
CA GLU A 35 -0.93 -47.91 -6.63
C GLU A 35 -0.64 -47.49 -8.07
N ILE A 36 0.28 -46.53 -8.27
CA ILE A 36 0.64 -46.02 -9.59
C ILE A 36 1.47 -47.03 -10.39
N ASN A 37 2.37 -47.79 -9.75
CA ASN A 37 3.17 -48.85 -10.40
C ASN A 37 2.28 -49.84 -11.16
N GLN A 38 1.14 -50.23 -10.59
CA GLN A 38 0.19 -51.15 -11.21
C GLN A 38 -0.45 -50.61 -12.50
N LYS A 39 -0.36 -49.30 -12.75
CA LYS A 39 -0.98 -48.63 -13.90
C LYS A 39 -0.01 -48.40 -15.05
N ILE A 40 1.31 -48.45 -14.79
CA ILE A 40 2.35 -48.21 -15.78
C ILE A 40 2.23 -49.21 -16.93
N SER A 41 2.29 -48.71 -18.18
CA SER A 41 2.16 -49.53 -19.40
C SER A 41 0.86 -50.34 -19.51
N THR A 42 -0.17 -50.02 -18.74
CA THR A 42 -1.51 -50.61 -18.86
C THR A 42 -2.47 -49.70 -19.65
N LYS A 43 -3.73 -50.13 -19.83
CA LYS A 43 -4.79 -49.25 -20.37
C LYS A 43 -5.22 -48.15 -19.40
N GLU A 44 -4.90 -48.28 -18.11
CA GLU A 44 -5.28 -47.33 -17.05
C GLU A 44 -4.16 -46.31 -16.75
N LYS A 45 -3.17 -46.20 -17.65
CA LYS A 45 -1.97 -45.37 -17.50
C LYS A 45 -2.19 -43.85 -17.58
N PHE A 46 -3.41 -43.38 -17.78
CA PHE A 46 -3.74 -41.95 -17.87
C PHE A 46 -4.54 -41.54 -16.64
N ILE A 47 -3.91 -40.79 -15.74
CA ILE A 47 -4.43 -40.47 -14.42
C ILE A 47 -4.50 -38.94 -14.26
N CYS A 48 -5.66 -38.45 -13.87
CA CYS A 48 -5.87 -37.05 -13.53
C CYS A 48 -6.36 -36.94 -12.10
N VAL A 49 -5.66 -36.18 -11.27
CA VAL A 49 -6.00 -35.98 -9.86
C VAL A 49 -6.32 -34.51 -9.61
N SER A 50 -7.59 -34.22 -9.34
CA SER A 50 -8.06 -32.87 -9.00
C SER A 50 -8.31 -32.73 -7.50
N ARG A 51 -7.59 -31.78 -6.89
CA ARG A 51 -7.72 -31.49 -5.45
C ARG A 51 -7.41 -30.01 -5.14
N PRO A 52 -7.93 -29.46 -4.02
CA PRO A 52 -7.77 -28.06 -3.66
C PRO A 52 -6.31 -27.62 -3.59
N ARG A 53 -6.06 -26.31 -3.64
CA ARG A 53 -4.74 -25.74 -3.31
C ARG A 53 -4.36 -26.22 -1.90
N ARG A 54 -3.05 -26.39 -1.64
CA ARG A 54 -2.49 -26.78 -0.33
C ARG A 54 -2.73 -28.23 0.12
N PHE A 55 -3.32 -29.07 -0.72
CA PHE A 55 -3.46 -30.53 -0.46
C PHE A 55 -2.29 -31.36 -1.02
N GLY A 56 -1.06 -30.83 -1.00
CA GLY A 56 0.16 -31.60 -1.32
C GLY A 56 0.26 -32.13 -2.76
N LYS A 57 -0.22 -31.38 -3.76
CA LYS A 57 -0.14 -31.74 -5.19
C LYS A 57 1.30 -31.92 -5.67
N THR A 58 2.08 -30.86 -5.58
CA THR A 58 3.48 -30.79 -6.05
C THR A 58 4.35 -31.81 -5.35
N THR A 59 4.26 -31.94 -4.02
CA THR A 59 5.02 -32.94 -3.25
C THR A 59 4.76 -34.38 -3.71
N ALA A 60 3.54 -34.70 -4.12
CA ALA A 60 3.24 -36.02 -4.65
C ALA A 60 3.87 -36.25 -6.03
N LEU A 61 3.89 -35.23 -6.90
CA LEU A 61 4.56 -35.33 -8.20
C LEU A 61 6.08 -35.42 -8.04
N GLU A 62 6.69 -34.63 -7.15
CA GLU A 62 8.13 -34.69 -6.86
C GLU A 62 8.54 -36.07 -6.31
N MET A 63 7.71 -36.66 -5.45
CA MET A 63 7.89 -38.02 -4.95
C MET A 63 7.87 -39.05 -6.09
N LEU A 64 6.87 -38.99 -6.97
CA LEU A 64 6.76 -39.89 -8.12
C LEU A 64 7.93 -39.68 -9.10
N ALA A 65 8.30 -38.43 -9.38
CA ALA A 65 9.41 -38.08 -10.26
C ALA A 65 10.73 -38.64 -9.73
N SER A 66 10.99 -38.45 -8.44
CA SER A 66 12.18 -38.96 -7.75
C SER A 66 12.24 -40.48 -7.77
N TYR A 67 11.11 -41.16 -7.60
CA TYR A 67 11.05 -42.61 -7.63
C TYR A 67 11.29 -43.18 -9.04
N TYR A 68 10.68 -42.60 -10.07
CA TYR A 68 10.69 -43.17 -11.42
C TYR A 68 11.93 -42.82 -12.25
N THR A 69 12.54 -41.65 -12.06
CA THR A 69 13.57 -41.14 -12.96
C THR A 69 14.81 -42.04 -13.04
N LYS A 70 15.21 -42.42 -14.26
CA LYS A 70 16.36 -43.29 -14.49
C LYS A 70 17.73 -42.64 -14.26
N GLU A 71 17.76 -41.33 -14.02
CA GLU A 71 18.99 -40.60 -13.71
C GLU A 71 19.10 -40.34 -12.21
N GLY A 72 20.25 -40.68 -11.62
CA GLY A 72 20.47 -40.60 -10.17
C GLY A 72 20.19 -41.92 -9.43
N ASN A 73 20.37 -41.90 -8.11
CA ASN A 73 20.06 -43.02 -7.21
C ASN A 73 19.08 -42.53 -6.16
N ALA A 74 17.80 -42.82 -6.32
CA ALA A 74 16.76 -42.35 -5.40
C ALA A 74 16.48 -43.33 -4.24
N ASP A 75 17.15 -44.49 -4.21
CA ASP A 75 16.88 -45.56 -3.24
C ASP A 75 16.96 -45.07 -1.78
N TYR A 76 17.90 -44.16 -1.52
CA TYR A 76 18.11 -43.59 -0.18
C TYR A 76 16.97 -42.64 0.25
N LEU A 77 16.29 -41.98 -0.70
CA LEU A 77 15.18 -41.07 -0.40
C LEU A 77 13.98 -41.80 0.19
N PHE A 78 13.80 -43.08 -0.19
CA PHE A 78 12.70 -43.91 0.28
C PHE A 78 13.08 -44.82 1.45
N ASN A 79 14.27 -44.67 2.03
CA ASN A 79 14.62 -45.37 3.27
C ASN A 79 13.67 -44.95 4.39
N ASN A 80 13.20 -45.94 5.15
CA ASN A 80 12.24 -45.79 6.25
C ASN A 80 10.85 -45.28 5.82
N LEU A 81 10.51 -45.39 4.53
CA LEU A 81 9.14 -45.15 4.03
C LEU A 81 8.43 -46.48 3.74
N LYS A 82 7.12 -46.52 3.92
CA LYS A 82 6.25 -47.70 3.75
C LYS A 82 6.39 -48.37 2.39
N ILE A 83 6.65 -47.60 1.31
CA ILE A 83 6.85 -48.19 -0.01
C ILE A 83 8.03 -49.17 -0.06
N LYS A 84 9.10 -48.93 0.74
CA LYS A 84 10.30 -49.79 0.79
C LYS A 84 9.99 -51.23 1.21
N GLU A 85 8.94 -51.39 2.02
CA GLU A 85 8.51 -52.68 2.58
C GLU A 85 7.66 -53.48 1.60
N THR A 86 7.25 -52.88 0.47
CA THR A 86 6.44 -53.54 -0.55
C THR A 86 7.30 -54.40 -1.48
N GLN A 87 6.76 -55.56 -1.89
CA GLN A 87 7.43 -56.45 -2.85
C GLN A 87 7.71 -55.79 -4.21
N THR A 88 6.84 -54.85 -4.62
CA THR A 88 6.91 -54.16 -5.92
C THR A 88 7.83 -52.94 -5.91
N TYR A 89 8.49 -52.62 -4.78
CA TYR A 89 9.28 -51.39 -4.63
C TYR A 89 10.42 -51.26 -5.64
N LYS A 90 11.11 -52.35 -5.96
CA LYS A 90 12.28 -52.33 -6.86
C LYS A 90 11.90 -52.40 -8.35
N GLU A 91 10.63 -52.65 -8.69
CA GLU A 91 10.22 -52.90 -10.07
C GLU A 91 10.36 -51.68 -10.99
N HIS A 92 10.07 -50.49 -10.49
CA HIS A 92 10.08 -49.25 -11.28
C HIS A 92 11.03 -48.17 -10.74
N LEU A 93 11.73 -48.45 -9.63
CA LEU A 93 12.67 -47.51 -9.02
C LEU A 93 13.82 -47.20 -9.99
N ASN A 94 13.99 -45.91 -10.30
CA ASN A 94 15.02 -45.41 -11.20
C ASN A 94 15.09 -46.11 -12.57
N CYS A 95 13.93 -46.45 -13.16
CA CYS A 95 13.86 -47.22 -14.41
C CYS A 95 13.34 -46.43 -15.63
N HIS A 96 12.81 -45.22 -15.46
CA HIS A 96 12.00 -44.55 -16.48
C HIS A 96 12.55 -43.20 -16.93
N ASN A 97 12.32 -42.84 -18.20
CA ASN A 97 12.47 -41.44 -18.61
C ASN A 97 11.29 -40.64 -18.08
N VAL A 98 11.56 -39.66 -17.22
CA VAL A 98 10.54 -38.81 -16.61
C VAL A 98 10.58 -37.43 -17.26
N ILE A 99 9.44 -36.97 -17.73
CA ILE A 99 9.20 -35.59 -18.17
C ILE A 99 8.31 -34.95 -17.12
N TYR A 100 8.87 -34.00 -16.38
CA TYR A 100 8.13 -33.23 -15.38
C TYR A 100 7.88 -31.81 -15.90
N ILE A 101 6.64 -31.35 -15.80
CA ILE A 101 6.22 -30.04 -16.33
C ILE A 101 5.27 -29.38 -15.35
N ASN A 102 5.48 -28.09 -15.06
CA ASN A 102 4.46 -27.22 -14.50
C ASN A 102 3.87 -26.35 -15.64
N PHE A 103 2.57 -26.46 -15.89
CA PHE A 103 1.95 -25.72 -17.00
C PHE A 103 1.73 -24.23 -16.71
N THR A 104 1.79 -23.76 -15.46
CA THR A 104 1.72 -22.31 -15.18
C THR A 104 2.85 -21.55 -15.85
N ASP A 105 4.03 -22.15 -15.96
CA ASP A 105 5.24 -21.57 -16.55
C ASP A 105 5.05 -21.14 -18.02
N TYR A 106 4.06 -21.71 -18.72
CA TYR A 106 3.80 -21.47 -20.13
C TYR A 106 2.43 -20.88 -20.43
N PHE A 107 1.47 -21.07 -19.54
CA PHE A 107 0.06 -20.80 -19.83
C PHE A 107 -0.59 -19.79 -18.88
N GLU A 108 0.14 -19.26 -17.88
CA GLU A 108 -0.37 -18.17 -17.04
C GLU A 108 -0.41 -16.82 -17.77
N GLN A 109 0.53 -16.56 -18.68
CA GLN A 109 0.67 -15.30 -19.41
C GLN A 109 0.72 -15.52 -20.92
N GLY A 110 0.38 -14.50 -21.71
CA GLY A 110 0.38 -14.59 -23.18
C GLY A 110 -0.84 -15.34 -23.72
N THR A 111 -0.77 -15.85 -24.96
CA THR A 111 -1.86 -16.64 -25.56
C THR A 111 -1.54 -18.15 -25.52
N VAL A 112 -2.55 -19.02 -25.44
CA VAL A 112 -2.37 -20.49 -25.45
C VAL A 112 -1.56 -20.99 -26.66
N PRO A 113 -1.76 -20.50 -27.90
CA PRO A 113 -0.92 -20.89 -29.04
C PRO A 113 0.57 -20.59 -28.85
N GLU A 114 0.89 -19.43 -28.26
CA GLU A 114 2.28 -19.04 -27.95
C GLU A 114 2.87 -19.95 -26.87
N GLY A 115 2.11 -20.21 -25.80
CA GLY A 115 2.50 -21.14 -24.74
C GLY A 115 2.76 -22.56 -25.27
N ILE A 116 1.89 -23.10 -26.14
CA ILE A 116 2.09 -24.41 -26.79
C ILE A 116 3.37 -24.41 -27.62
N LYS A 117 3.61 -23.33 -28.39
CA LYS A 117 4.79 -23.20 -29.24
C LYS A 117 6.07 -23.17 -28.39
N GLU A 118 6.09 -22.38 -27.33
CA GLU A 118 7.25 -22.26 -26.44
C GLU A 118 7.52 -23.57 -25.68
N PHE A 119 6.47 -24.18 -25.12
CA PHE A 119 6.57 -25.50 -24.47
C PHE A 119 7.15 -26.54 -25.43
N THR A 120 6.59 -26.64 -26.64
CA THR A 120 7.02 -27.59 -27.67
C THR A 120 8.48 -27.37 -28.04
N PHE A 121 8.88 -26.12 -28.28
CA PHE A 121 10.26 -25.79 -28.63
C PHE A 121 11.24 -26.23 -27.54
N ASN A 122 10.97 -25.87 -26.29
CA ASN A 122 11.86 -26.22 -25.18
C ASN A 122 11.94 -27.74 -24.97
N LEU A 123 10.83 -28.46 -25.12
CA LEU A 123 10.83 -29.92 -24.97
C LEU A 123 11.62 -30.60 -26.10
N LEU A 124 11.55 -30.06 -27.32
CA LEU A 124 12.36 -30.52 -28.44
C LEU A 124 13.86 -30.26 -28.23
N VAL A 125 14.23 -29.14 -27.59
CA VAL A 125 15.62 -28.87 -27.21
C VAL A 125 16.15 -29.96 -26.26
N ASP A 126 15.39 -30.34 -25.24
CA ASP A 126 15.76 -31.44 -24.33
C ASP A 126 15.95 -32.76 -25.07
N MET A 127 15.01 -33.11 -25.95
CA MET A 127 15.10 -34.33 -26.75
C MET A 127 16.33 -34.32 -27.65
N LYS A 128 16.60 -33.22 -28.35
CA LYS A 128 17.79 -33.07 -29.19
C LYS A 128 19.09 -33.18 -28.40
N ASN A 129 19.13 -32.57 -27.22
CA ASN A 129 20.30 -32.62 -26.34
C ASN A 129 20.55 -34.04 -25.78
N LYS A 130 19.50 -34.87 -25.65
CA LYS A 130 19.63 -36.25 -25.19
C LYS A 130 19.94 -37.23 -26.33
N TYR A 131 19.31 -37.05 -27.49
CA TYR A 131 19.33 -37.97 -28.61
C TYR A 131 19.93 -37.29 -29.85
N SER A 132 21.19 -37.59 -30.15
CA SER A 132 21.97 -36.92 -31.20
C SER A 132 21.46 -37.14 -32.63
N GLU A 133 20.65 -38.17 -32.88
CA GLU A 133 20.14 -38.53 -34.22
C GLU A 133 18.79 -37.86 -34.57
N ILE A 134 18.28 -36.99 -33.70
CA ILE A 134 17.03 -36.26 -33.94
C ILE A 134 17.32 -34.94 -34.66
N PRO A 135 16.70 -34.66 -35.83
CA PRO A 135 16.86 -33.38 -36.52
C PRO A 135 16.23 -32.21 -35.73
N GLY A 136 16.51 -30.97 -36.15
CA GLY A 136 16.34 -29.74 -35.36
C GLY A 136 14.95 -29.45 -34.73
N THR A 137 14.91 -28.35 -33.98
CA THR A 137 13.77 -27.92 -33.13
C THR A 137 12.51 -27.48 -33.89
N ASP A 138 12.52 -27.55 -35.22
CA ASP A 138 11.39 -27.17 -36.09
C ASP A 138 10.49 -28.36 -36.46
N GLU A 139 10.82 -29.57 -36.01
CA GLU A 139 10.02 -30.77 -36.27
C GLU A 139 8.76 -30.89 -35.40
N ASN A 140 7.78 -31.67 -35.87
CA ASN A 140 6.56 -31.95 -35.11
C ASN A 140 6.88 -32.81 -33.86
N LEU A 141 6.45 -32.35 -32.68
CA LEU A 141 6.71 -33.01 -31.38
C LEU A 141 6.38 -34.51 -31.37
N ILE A 142 5.22 -34.90 -31.87
CA ILE A 142 4.78 -36.31 -31.87
C ILE A 142 5.72 -37.16 -32.73
N SER A 143 6.11 -36.63 -33.90
CA SER A 143 7.01 -37.34 -34.80
C SER A 143 8.38 -37.59 -34.19
N VAL A 144 8.87 -36.64 -33.37
CA VAL A 144 10.15 -36.76 -32.65
C VAL A 144 10.07 -37.86 -31.59
N PHE A 145 9.01 -37.89 -30.78
CA PHE A 145 8.81 -38.95 -29.78
C PHE A 145 8.63 -40.33 -30.41
N ASP A 146 7.92 -40.43 -31.54
CA ASP A 146 7.78 -41.69 -32.28
C ASP A 146 9.13 -42.15 -32.86
N LYS A 147 9.95 -41.23 -33.40
CA LYS A 147 11.32 -41.52 -33.85
C LYS A 147 12.20 -42.00 -32.69
N ILE A 148 12.16 -41.33 -31.54
CA ILE A 148 12.92 -41.76 -30.34
C ILE A 148 12.60 -43.19 -29.98
N ARG A 149 11.31 -43.52 -29.94
CA ARG A 149 10.87 -44.88 -29.64
C ARG A 149 11.33 -45.89 -30.70
N GLN A 150 11.28 -45.53 -31.98
CA GLN A 150 11.71 -46.43 -33.07
C GLN A 150 13.21 -46.68 -33.07
N LEU A 151 14.02 -45.65 -32.82
CA LEU A 151 15.47 -45.72 -32.87
C LEU A 151 16.08 -46.26 -31.57
N TYR A 152 15.58 -45.81 -30.42
CA TYR A 152 16.16 -46.10 -29.11
C TYR A 152 15.33 -47.05 -28.26
N GLY A 153 14.06 -47.31 -28.62
CA GLY A 153 13.13 -48.09 -27.79
C GLY A 153 12.55 -47.32 -26.60
N ASP A 154 13.01 -46.09 -26.37
CA ASP A 154 12.67 -45.29 -25.19
C ASP A 154 11.19 -44.87 -25.20
N LYS A 155 10.60 -44.92 -24.01
CA LYS A 155 9.27 -44.41 -23.67
C LYS A 155 9.38 -43.51 -22.44
N PHE A 156 8.29 -42.81 -22.12
CA PHE A 156 8.28 -41.71 -21.17
C PHE A 156 7.11 -41.76 -20.19
N ILE A 157 7.41 -41.39 -18.95
CA ILE A 157 6.43 -41.04 -17.92
C ILE A 157 6.28 -39.51 -17.91
N PHE A 158 5.05 -39.03 -18.02
CA PHE A 158 4.72 -37.61 -17.98
C PHE A 158 4.07 -37.25 -16.65
N LEU A 159 4.69 -36.33 -15.93
CA LEU A 159 4.23 -35.79 -14.65
C LEU A 159 3.92 -34.31 -14.86
N ILE A 160 2.65 -33.93 -14.76
CA ILE A 160 2.18 -32.59 -15.15
C ILE A 160 1.49 -31.93 -13.97
N ASP A 161 2.03 -30.82 -13.48
CA ASP A 161 1.38 -29.99 -12.46
C ASP A 161 0.57 -28.86 -13.09
N GLU A 162 -0.47 -28.43 -12.36
CA GLU A 162 -1.36 -27.33 -12.71
C GLU A 162 -1.93 -27.42 -14.14
N TRP A 163 -2.37 -28.63 -14.55
CA TRP A 163 -2.83 -28.86 -15.93
C TRP A 163 -4.05 -27.99 -16.31
N ASP A 164 -4.84 -27.64 -15.31
CA ASP A 164 -6.07 -26.87 -15.39
C ASP A 164 -5.84 -25.34 -15.44
N CYS A 165 -4.60 -24.86 -15.35
CA CYS A 165 -4.27 -23.44 -15.32
C CYS A 165 -4.86 -22.65 -16.50
N VAL A 166 -4.94 -23.25 -17.70
CA VAL A 166 -5.54 -22.63 -18.89
C VAL A 166 -7.00 -22.26 -18.66
N PHE A 167 -7.76 -23.08 -17.93
CA PHE A 167 -9.17 -22.81 -17.64
C PHE A 167 -9.35 -21.76 -16.54
N ARG A 168 -8.31 -21.47 -15.76
CA ARG A 168 -8.33 -20.46 -14.71
C ARG A 168 -7.87 -19.09 -15.20
N PHE A 169 -6.85 -19.06 -16.07
CA PHE A 169 -6.24 -17.81 -16.55
C PHE A 169 -6.83 -17.32 -17.88
N HIS A 170 -7.31 -18.22 -18.75
CA HIS A 170 -7.96 -17.88 -20.02
C HIS A 170 -9.49 -18.05 -19.94
N LYS A 171 -10.10 -17.45 -18.91
CA LYS A 171 -11.56 -17.46 -18.69
C LYS A 171 -12.28 -16.82 -19.89
N GLY A 172 -13.37 -17.41 -20.35
CA GLY A 172 -14.16 -16.95 -21.50
C GLY A 172 -13.57 -17.30 -22.88
N GLU A 173 -12.30 -17.70 -22.97
CA GLU A 173 -11.61 -17.98 -24.24
C GLU A 173 -11.81 -19.41 -24.74
N LYS A 174 -13.05 -19.75 -25.10
CA LYS A 174 -13.43 -21.12 -25.48
C LYS A 174 -12.60 -21.74 -26.60
N ARG A 175 -12.09 -20.93 -27.54
CA ARG A 175 -11.24 -21.41 -28.64
C ARG A 175 -9.85 -21.82 -28.16
N GLU A 176 -9.26 -21.04 -27.25
CA GLU A 176 -7.95 -21.32 -26.68
C GLU A 176 -7.98 -22.54 -25.77
N GLN A 177 -8.99 -22.63 -24.90
CA GLN A 177 -9.23 -23.82 -24.08
C GLN A 177 -9.41 -25.09 -24.93
N ALA A 178 -10.17 -25.00 -26.03
CA ALA A 178 -10.35 -26.13 -26.95
C ALA A 178 -9.06 -26.50 -27.69
N LEU A 179 -8.24 -25.51 -28.06
CA LEU A 179 -6.92 -25.74 -28.67
C LEU A 179 -5.99 -26.48 -27.72
N PHE A 180 -5.94 -26.08 -26.45
CA PHE A 180 -5.14 -26.74 -25.42
C PHE A 180 -5.58 -28.20 -25.17
N LEU A 181 -6.88 -28.43 -25.02
CA LEU A 181 -7.43 -29.79 -24.89
C LEU A 181 -7.14 -30.65 -26.11
N SER A 182 -7.24 -30.06 -27.31
CA SER A 182 -6.87 -30.72 -28.56
C SER A 182 -5.39 -31.09 -28.54
N PHE A 183 -4.51 -30.19 -28.13
CA PHE A 183 -3.08 -30.45 -28.02
C PHE A 183 -2.78 -31.64 -27.10
N LEU A 184 -3.28 -31.65 -25.85
CA LEU A 184 -3.09 -32.76 -24.91
C LEU A 184 -3.64 -34.08 -25.46
N LYS A 185 -4.82 -34.03 -26.08
CA LYS A 185 -5.42 -35.22 -26.71
C LYS A 185 -4.55 -35.79 -27.81
N HIS A 186 -4.04 -34.94 -28.71
CA HIS A 186 -3.16 -35.39 -29.79
C HIS A 186 -1.81 -35.87 -29.28
N PHE A 187 -1.29 -35.27 -28.20
CA PHE A 187 0.01 -35.62 -27.63
C PHE A 187 0.00 -36.90 -26.79
N PHE A 188 -1.14 -37.31 -26.22
CA PHE A 188 -1.19 -38.49 -25.35
C PHE A 188 -2.03 -39.66 -25.87
N LYS A 189 -3.13 -39.39 -26.57
CA LYS A 189 -4.08 -40.44 -26.95
C LYS A 189 -3.47 -41.41 -27.97
N ASP A 190 -3.59 -42.71 -27.68
CA ASP A 190 -3.12 -43.80 -28.54
C ASP A 190 -1.62 -43.71 -28.90
N ARG A 191 -0.82 -43.07 -28.04
CA ARG A 191 0.62 -42.92 -28.22
C ARG A 191 1.40 -44.02 -27.52
N ASN A 192 2.29 -44.65 -28.29
CA ASN A 192 3.07 -45.79 -27.81
C ASN A 192 4.37 -45.41 -27.09
N TYR A 193 4.80 -44.14 -27.19
CA TYR A 193 5.90 -43.59 -26.39
C TYR A 193 5.49 -43.23 -24.96
N VAL A 194 4.20 -43.34 -24.61
CA VAL A 194 3.68 -43.01 -23.27
C VAL A 194 3.63 -44.27 -22.41
N GLU A 195 4.37 -44.29 -21.30
CA GLU A 195 4.28 -45.33 -20.26
C GLU A 195 3.23 -45.01 -19.21
N LEU A 196 3.17 -43.74 -18.80
CA LEU A 196 2.26 -43.20 -17.79
C LEU A 196 2.07 -41.70 -18.03
N VAL A 197 0.86 -41.19 -17.81
CA VAL A 197 0.60 -39.76 -17.62
C VAL A 197 -0.10 -39.60 -16.28
N TYR A 198 0.49 -38.82 -15.40
CA TYR A 198 -0.10 -38.44 -14.13
C TYR A 198 -0.14 -36.91 -14.07
N MET A 199 -1.34 -36.34 -14.05
CA MET A 199 -1.51 -34.89 -14.00
C MET A 199 -2.32 -34.42 -12.81
N THR A 200 -1.94 -33.28 -12.23
CA THR A 200 -2.60 -32.68 -11.07
C THR A 200 -3.15 -31.30 -11.40
N GLY A 201 -4.27 -30.96 -10.78
CA GLY A 201 -4.92 -29.66 -10.92
C GLY A 201 -5.89 -29.39 -9.77
N ILE A 202 -6.52 -28.23 -9.78
CA ILE A 202 -7.67 -27.95 -8.90
C ILE A 202 -8.94 -28.52 -9.54
N LEU A 203 -9.05 -28.36 -10.86
CA LEU A 203 -10.27 -28.64 -11.59
C LEU A 203 -10.33 -30.07 -12.16
N PRO A 204 -11.51 -30.71 -12.14
CA PRO A 204 -11.77 -31.91 -12.95
C PRO A 204 -11.81 -31.61 -14.45
N ILE A 205 -11.74 -32.64 -15.29
CA ILE A 205 -11.65 -32.51 -16.75
C ILE A 205 -12.97 -32.03 -17.34
N LYS A 206 -12.92 -31.01 -18.20
CA LYS A 206 -14.10 -30.43 -18.87
C LYS A 206 -14.92 -31.48 -19.61
N LYS A 207 -16.24 -31.48 -19.41
CA LYS A 207 -17.20 -32.35 -20.11
C LYS A 207 -17.94 -31.56 -21.20
N TYR A 208 -18.02 -32.12 -22.41
CA TYR A 208 -18.87 -31.61 -23.49
C TYR A 208 -20.16 -32.45 -23.58
N ASN A 209 -21.18 -31.95 -24.29
CA ASN A 209 -22.48 -32.61 -24.47
C ASN A 209 -22.39 -34.05 -25.04
N THR A 210 -21.22 -34.48 -25.54
CA THR A 210 -20.95 -35.81 -26.11
C THR A 210 -19.93 -36.65 -25.31
N GLY A 211 -19.43 -36.16 -24.15
CA GLY A 211 -18.47 -36.85 -23.29
C GLY A 211 -17.31 -35.96 -22.79
N SER A 212 -16.40 -36.54 -21.98
CA SER A 212 -15.19 -35.84 -21.47
C SER A 212 -14.23 -35.47 -22.60
N ALA A 213 -13.66 -34.26 -22.54
CA ALA A 213 -12.70 -33.77 -23.53
C ALA A 213 -11.46 -34.69 -23.67
N LEU A 214 -11.02 -35.26 -22.55
CA LEU A 214 -9.89 -36.17 -22.43
C LEU A 214 -10.36 -37.51 -21.85
N ASN A 215 -11.31 -38.16 -22.55
CA ASN A 215 -11.97 -39.38 -22.10
C ASN A 215 -11.07 -40.62 -21.85
N MET A 216 -9.78 -40.55 -22.15
CA MET A 216 -8.81 -41.59 -21.82
C MET A 216 -8.31 -41.52 -20.37
N PHE A 217 -8.48 -40.38 -19.68
CA PHE A 217 -8.03 -40.22 -18.31
C PHE A 217 -9.03 -40.80 -17.31
N LYS A 218 -8.52 -41.53 -16.32
CA LYS A 218 -9.25 -41.82 -15.09
C LYS A 218 -9.09 -40.62 -14.15
N GLU A 219 -10.21 -40.00 -13.82
CA GLU A 219 -10.27 -38.84 -12.92
C GLU A 219 -10.47 -39.30 -11.46
N TYR A 220 -9.67 -38.73 -10.57
CA TYR A 220 -9.86 -38.80 -9.12
C TYR A 220 -10.05 -37.39 -8.59
N THR A 221 -11.18 -37.13 -7.94
CA THR A 221 -11.61 -35.77 -7.58
C THR A 221 -12.06 -35.70 -6.12
N MET A 222 -12.33 -34.51 -5.60
CA MET A 222 -12.94 -34.37 -4.25
C MET A 222 -14.28 -35.09 -4.09
N LEU A 223 -15.02 -35.33 -5.17
CA LEU A 223 -16.30 -36.04 -5.15
C LEU A 223 -16.13 -37.56 -5.22
N ASP A 224 -15.14 -38.00 -5.99
CA ASP A 224 -14.80 -39.42 -6.18
C ASP A 224 -13.28 -39.58 -6.13
N PRO A 225 -12.70 -39.63 -4.93
CA PRO A 225 -11.24 -39.71 -4.77
C PRO A 225 -10.70 -41.12 -5.04
N GLY A 226 -11.56 -42.14 -5.14
CA GLY A 226 -11.20 -43.52 -5.43
C GLY A 226 -9.98 -44.02 -4.64
N LEU A 227 -9.03 -44.66 -5.34
CA LEU A 227 -7.80 -45.19 -4.74
C LEU A 227 -6.87 -44.11 -4.16
N THR A 228 -7.04 -42.85 -4.57
CA THR A 228 -6.17 -41.74 -4.16
C THR A 228 -6.59 -41.11 -2.83
N ALA A 229 -7.76 -41.48 -2.29
CA ALA A 229 -8.34 -40.89 -1.09
C ALA A 229 -7.40 -40.84 0.14
N PRO A 230 -6.63 -41.90 0.48
CA PRO A 230 -5.71 -41.84 1.62
C PRO A 230 -4.54 -40.86 1.46
N TYR A 231 -4.31 -40.37 0.24
CA TYR A 231 -3.18 -39.52 -0.14
C TYR A 231 -3.56 -38.07 -0.44
N PHE A 232 -4.84 -37.70 -0.30
CA PHE A 232 -5.32 -36.34 -0.57
C PHE A 232 -4.87 -35.35 0.50
N GLY A 233 -4.90 -35.72 1.78
CA GLY A 233 -4.50 -34.88 2.91
C GLY A 233 -4.03 -35.71 4.10
N PHE A 234 -4.10 -35.16 5.31
CA PHE A 234 -3.80 -35.91 6.53
C PHE A 234 -5.07 -36.58 7.07
N THR A 235 -4.93 -37.83 7.47
CA THR A 235 -5.98 -38.63 8.13
C THR A 235 -5.98 -38.35 9.63
N ASP A 236 -7.07 -38.68 10.32
CA ASP A 236 -7.16 -38.51 11.78
C ASP A 236 -6.08 -39.29 12.56
N GLN A 237 -5.68 -40.46 12.04
CA GLN A 237 -4.58 -41.26 12.62
C GLN A 237 -3.24 -40.55 12.49
N GLU A 238 -2.96 -39.94 11.33
CA GLU A 238 -1.72 -39.19 11.11
C GLU A 238 -1.67 -37.91 11.96
N ILE A 239 -2.78 -37.21 12.11
CA ILE A 239 -2.88 -36.07 13.03
C ILE A 239 -2.60 -36.48 14.47
N THR A 240 -3.11 -37.65 14.89
CA THR A 240 -2.84 -38.17 16.25
C THR A 240 -1.34 -38.35 16.47
N LEU A 241 -0.64 -38.98 15.53
CA LEU A 241 0.82 -39.18 15.61
C LEU A 241 1.62 -37.87 15.57
N LEU A 242 1.16 -36.87 14.81
CA LEU A 242 1.77 -35.54 14.79
C LEU A 242 1.57 -34.79 16.12
N CYS A 243 0.41 -34.96 16.77
CA CYS A 243 0.12 -34.36 18.07
C CYS A 243 0.90 -35.02 19.21
N GLU A 244 1.14 -36.34 19.16
CA GLU A 244 1.92 -37.06 20.19
C GLU A 244 3.34 -36.51 20.36
N ASN A 245 3.91 -35.90 19.31
CA ASN A 245 5.24 -35.32 19.30
C ASN A 245 5.26 -33.80 19.43
N THR A 246 4.10 -33.17 19.70
CA THR A 246 3.97 -31.70 19.83
C THR A 246 3.12 -31.32 21.04
N ALA A 247 3.16 -30.05 21.44
CA ALA A 247 2.33 -29.52 22.53
C ALA A 247 0.92 -29.07 22.06
N MET A 248 0.53 -29.41 20.82
CA MET A 248 -0.71 -28.93 20.19
C MET A 248 -1.92 -29.80 20.58
N ASP A 249 -3.06 -29.17 20.83
CA ASP A 249 -4.31 -29.88 21.11
C ASP A 249 -4.91 -30.45 19.81
N LYS A 250 -5.02 -31.78 19.74
CA LYS A 250 -5.69 -32.48 18.62
C LYS A 250 -7.12 -31.97 18.40
N LYS A 251 -7.84 -31.65 19.47
CA LYS A 251 -9.22 -31.17 19.36
C LYS A 251 -9.26 -29.82 18.65
N GLU A 252 -8.37 -28.91 19.04
CA GLU A 252 -8.23 -27.59 18.43
C GLU A 252 -7.84 -27.68 16.94
N LEU A 253 -6.82 -28.47 16.60
CA LEU A 253 -6.44 -28.75 15.20
C LEU A 253 -7.61 -29.37 14.40
N GLY A 254 -8.39 -30.22 15.07
CA GLY A 254 -9.62 -30.83 14.58
C GLY A 254 -10.70 -29.84 14.19
N GLU A 255 -10.87 -28.77 14.96
CA GLU A 255 -11.86 -27.71 14.72
C GLU A 255 -11.38 -26.71 13.65
N TRP A 256 -10.07 -26.41 13.64
CA TRP A 256 -9.48 -25.43 12.74
C TRP A 256 -9.26 -25.94 11.32
N TYR A 257 -8.68 -27.13 11.16
CA TYR A 257 -8.17 -27.61 9.86
C TYR A 257 -8.81 -28.92 9.38
N GLY A 258 -9.44 -29.65 10.29
CA GLY A 258 -10.11 -30.91 9.99
C GLY A 258 -11.55 -30.71 9.57
N GLY A 259 -12.03 -31.49 8.59
CA GLY A 259 -13.45 -31.48 8.24
C GLY A 259 -13.78 -31.80 6.79
N TYR A 260 -12.77 -32.12 5.98
CA TYR A 260 -12.98 -32.58 4.61
C TYR A 260 -13.37 -34.06 4.64
N LEU A 261 -14.63 -34.37 4.38
CA LEU A 261 -15.13 -35.73 4.34
C LEU A 261 -14.85 -36.36 2.96
N LEU A 262 -14.05 -37.43 2.94
CA LEU A 262 -13.82 -38.24 1.75
C LEU A 262 -14.38 -39.65 1.94
N SER A 263 -15.09 -40.14 0.92
CA SER A 263 -15.64 -41.50 0.92
C SER A 263 -14.53 -42.54 1.12
N GLY A 264 -14.75 -43.50 2.02
CA GLY A 264 -13.83 -44.61 2.31
C GLY A 264 -12.66 -44.32 3.25
N VAL A 265 -12.39 -43.05 3.59
CA VAL A 265 -11.28 -42.66 4.49
C VAL A 265 -11.76 -41.84 5.69
N GLY A 266 -12.86 -41.10 5.54
CA GLY A 266 -13.45 -40.31 6.61
C GLY A 266 -12.93 -38.86 6.63
N LYS A 267 -12.73 -38.32 7.83
CA LYS A 267 -12.32 -36.92 8.04
C LYS A 267 -10.86 -36.71 7.66
N MET A 268 -10.64 -35.78 6.74
CA MET A 268 -9.34 -35.34 6.27
C MET A 268 -9.05 -33.90 6.73
N TYR A 269 -7.77 -33.60 6.82
CA TYR A 269 -7.22 -32.34 7.27
C TYR A 269 -6.37 -31.71 6.16
N ASN A 270 -6.38 -30.38 6.08
CA ASN A 270 -5.55 -29.61 5.16
C ASN A 270 -4.06 -29.73 5.58
N PRO A 271 -3.17 -30.36 4.78
CA PRO A 271 -1.78 -30.59 5.14
C PRO A 271 -0.98 -29.31 5.42
N CYS A 272 -1.13 -28.27 4.59
CA CYS A 272 -0.35 -27.04 4.77
C CYS A 272 -0.77 -26.30 6.03
N SER A 273 -2.08 -26.11 6.26
CA SER A 273 -2.56 -25.39 7.45
C SER A 273 -2.18 -26.13 8.74
N VAL A 274 -2.23 -27.48 8.75
CA VAL A 274 -1.75 -28.26 9.88
C VAL A 274 -0.24 -28.11 10.07
N LYS A 275 0.55 -28.17 9.00
CA LYS A 275 2.00 -27.98 9.09
C LYS A 275 2.35 -26.61 9.67
N ASP A 276 1.75 -25.55 9.13
CA ASP A 276 1.95 -24.16 9.58
C ASP A 276 1.57 -23.99 11.07
N ALA A 277 0.47 -24.63 11.50
CA ALA A 277 0.05 -24.61 12.90
C ALA A 277 1.01 -25.36 13.84
N LEU A 278 1.54 -26.51 13.40
CA LEU A 278 2.51 -27.28 14.20
C LEU A 278 3.86 -26.55 14.32
N GLU A 279 4.31 -25.87 13.26
CA GLU A 279 5.53 -25.06 13.26
C GLU A 279 5.37 -23.79 14.09
N GLY A 280 4.23 -23.10 13.94
CA GLY A 280 3.89 -21.89 14.70
C GLY A 280 3.48 -22.14 16.15
N LYS A 281 3.14 -23.38 16.51
CA LYS A 281 2.57 -23.78 17.81
C LYS A 281 1.29 -23.04 18.18
N GLU A 282 0.49 -22.67 17.17
CA GLU A 282 -0.77 -21.95 17.34
C GLU A 282 -1.72 -22.31 16.18
N CYS A 283 -3.02 -22.38 16.46
CA CYS A 283 -4.03 -22.48 15.40
C CYS A 283 -4.48 -21.08 14.97
N SER A 284 -4.22 -20.71 13.71
CA SER A 284 -4.65 -19.45 13.10
C SER A 284 -5.21 -19.65 11.68
N ASP A 285 -5.62 -18.57 11.03
CA ASP A 285 -6.02 -18.58 9.62
C ASP A 285 -4.79 -18.59 8.71
N TYR A 286 -4.45 -19.77 8.18
CA TYR A 286 -3.35 -19.97 7.24
C TYR A 286 -3.83 -19.99 5.78
N TRP A 287 -5.13 -19.83 5.53
CA TRP A 287 -5.73 -19.89 4.19
C TRP A 287 -5.30 -18.70 3.30
N ASN A 288 -5.01 -17.54 3.90
CA ASN A 288 -4.86 -16.25 3.21
C ASN A 288 -3.50 -15.92 2.55
N ASN A 289 -2.47 -16.77 2.65
CA ASN A 289 -1.14 -16.41 2.11
C ASN A 289 -1.00 -16.57 0.58
N THR A 290 -2.05 -16.98 -0.15
CA THR A 290 -1.97 -17.24 -1.62
C THR A 290 -3.29 -16.94 -2.35
N GLY A 291 -3.56 -15.68 -2.69
CA GLY A 291 -4.46 -15.28 -3.80
C GLY A 291 -5.93 -15.77 -3.82
N GLY A 292 -6.49 -16.27 -2.70
CA GLY A 292 -7.85 -16.87 -2.68
C GLY A 292 -9.02 -15.89 -2.58
N TYR A 293 -8.73 -14.62 -2.26
CA TYR A 293 -9.75 -13.63 -1.88
C TYR A 293 -10.72 -13.26 -3.02
N THR A 294 -10.23 -13.06 -4.24
CA THR A 294 -11.05 -12.62 -5.40
C THR A 294 -11.95 -13.73 -5.95
N GLU A 295 -11.51 -14.98 -5.93
CA GLU A 295 -12.25 -16.09 -6.55
C GLU A 295 -13.52 -16.46 -5.75
N LEU A 296 -13.45 -16.51 -4.42
CA LEU A 296 -14.63 -16.83 -3.60
C LEU A 296 -15.73 -15.76 -3.75
N GLU A 297 -15.34 -14.48 -3.81
CA GLU A 297 -16.25 -13.34 -4.01
C GLU A 297 -17.00 -13.42 -5.35
N GLU A 298 -16.30 -13.77 -6.43
CA GLU A 298 -16.88 -13.95 -7.76
C GLU A 298 -18.01 -14.98 -7.78
N TYR A 299 -17.88 -16.12 -7.09
CA TYR A 299 -18.89 -17.19 -7.15
C TYR A 299 -20.09 -16.94 -6.23
N ILE A 300 -19.86 -16.40 -5.03
CA ILE A 300 -20.95 -16.17 -4.07
C ILE A 300 -21.79 -14.92 -4.41
N THR A 301 -21.31 -14.04 -5.30
CA THR A 301 -22.08 -12.89 -5.85
C THR A 301 -23.07 -13.25 -6.97
N MET A 302 -22.97 -14.44 -7.58
CA MET A 302 -23.78 -14.78 -8.77
C MET A 302 -25.26 -15.05 -8.48
N ASP A 303 -25.62 -15.27 -7.21
CA ASP A 303 -26.98 -15.48 -6.66
C ASP A 303 -27.99 -16.24 -7.55
N PHE A 304 -27.64 -17.49 -7.90
CA PHE A 304 -28.59 -18.42 -8.55
C PHE A 304 -29.44 -19.17 -7.51
N ASP A 305 -30.74 -19.34 -7.75
CA ASP A 305 -31.62 -20.28 -7.02
C ASP A 305 -31.59 -20.20 -5.47
N GLY A 306 -31.47 -19.00 -4.89
CA GLY A 306 -31.39 -18.82 -3.43
C GLY A 306 -30.02 -19.26 -2.85
N LEU A 307 -28.95 -19.02 -3.60
CA LEU A 307 -27.58 -19.34 -3.19
C LEU A 307 -27.21 -18.63 -1.88
N ILE A 308 -27.61 -17.37 -1.69
CA ILE A 308 -27.32 -16.63 -0.45
C ILE A 308 -27.94 -17.31 0.76
N GLU A 309 -29.21 -17.73 0.64
CA GLU A 309 -29.95 -18.37 1.72
C GLU A 309 -29.31 -19.70 2.09
N SER A 310 -28.95 -20.47 1.05
CA SER A 310 -28.25 -21.74 1.19
C SER A 310 -26.87 -21.54 1.84
N LEU A 311 -26.09 -20.54 1.41
CA LEU A 311 -24.81 -20.17 2.03
C LEU A 311 -24.99 -19.76 3.49
N THR A 312 -26.00 -18.95 3.80
CA THR A 312 -26.33 -18.50 5.16
C THR A 312 -26.62 -19.69 6.07
N ASN A 313 -27.33 -20.71 5.57
CA ASN A 313 -27.55 -21.95 6.32
C ASN A 313 -26.25 -22.74 6.54
N LEU A 314 -25.32 -22.73 5.59
CA LEU A 314 -24.01 -23.35 5.77
C LEU A 314 -23.17 -22.64 6.85
N PHE A 315 -23.28 -21.32 6.99
CA PHE A 315 -22.58 -20.54 8.03
C PHE A 315 -22.99 -20.89 9.46
N THR A 316 -24.27 -21.22 9.66
CA THR A 316 -24.80 -21.59 10.97
C THR A 316 -24.40 -23.01 11.39
N GLY A 317 -23.67 -23.74 10.52
CA GLY A 317 -23.16 -25.08 10.77
C GLY A 317 -24.05 -26.20 10.22
N ASN A 318 -25.10 -25.86 9.48
CA ASN A 318 -25.96 -26.85 8.84
C ASN A 318 -25.39 -27.33 7.49
N SER A 319 -26.00 -28.38 6.94
CA SER A 319 -25.64 -28.97 5.65
C SER A 319 -26.73 -28.76 4.61
N GLU A 320 -26.36 -28.45 3.37
CA GLU A 320 -27.30 -28.25 2.25
C GLU A 320 -27.28 -29.41 1.26
N ALA A 321 -28.45 -29.77 0.71
CA ALA A 321 -28.51 -30.79 -0.34
C ALA A 321 -27.97 -30.23 -1.66
N VAL A 322 -27.21 -31.04 -2.41
CA VAL A 322 -26.62 -30.61 -3.69
C VAL A 322 -26.67 -31.71 -4.75
N GLY A 323 -27.09 -31.35 -5.97
CA GLY A 323 -27.03 -32.19 -7.17
C GLY A 323 -25.74 -32.00 -7.98
N VAL A 324 -24.73 -32.84 -7.72
CA VAL A 324 -23.40 -32.69 -8.35
C VAL A 324 -23.30 -33.17 -9.82
N LEU A 325 -24.35 -33.82 -10.35
CA LEU A 325 -24.32 -34.43 -11.70
C LEU A 325 -24.41 -33.41 -12.84
N GLY A 326 -24.96 -32.22 -12.60
CA GLY A 326 -25.15 -31.18 -13.61
C GLY A 326 -23.88 -30.40 -13.97
N PHE A 327 -22.84 -30.46 -13.12
CA PHE A 327 -21.62 -29.67 -13.31
C PHE A 327 -20.81 -30.16 -14.51
N LEU A 328 -20.73 -29.32 -15.54
CA LEU A 328 -19.97 -29.59 -16.77
C LEU A 328 -18.46 -29.29 -16.64
N ASN A 329 -18.00 -28.95 -15.44
CA ASN A 329 -16.64 -28.50 -15.15
C ASN A 329 -16.30 -27.24 -16.00
N ASP A 330 -17.27 -26.34 -16.14
CA ASP A 330 -17.16 -25.06 -16.83
C ASP A 330 -17.38 -23.91 -15.84
N TRP A 331 -16.38 -23.04 -15.70
CA TRP A 331 -16.30 -22.03 -14.64
C TRP A 331 -16.87 -20.67 -15.01
N ASP A 332 -17.25 -20.50 -16.28
CA ASP A 332 -17.78 -19.25 -16.83
C ASP A 332 -19.26 -19.37 -17.22
N SER A 333 -19.90 -20.53 -16.97
CA SER A 333 -21.28 -20.76 -17.39
C SER A 333 -22.10 -21.61 -16.40
N PHE A 334 -22.14 -21.17 -15.14
CA PHE A 334 -23.02 -21.76 -14.13
C PHE A 334 -24.50 -21.54 -14.47
N ARG A 335 -25.31 -22.56 -14.21
CA ARG A 335 -26.75 -22.55 -14.48
C ARG A 335 -27.62 -22.75 -13.26
N SER A 336 -27.02 -23.12 -12.13
CA SER A 336 -27.73 -23.37 -10.88
C SER A 336 -26.79 -23.21 -9.69
N LYS A 337 -27.37 -23.08 -8.49
CA LYS A 337 -26.59 -23.09 -7.24
C LYS A 337 -25.78 -24.38 -7.04
N ASP A 338 -26.29 -25.51 -7.53
CA ASP A 338 -25.65 -26.81 -7.35
C ASP A 338 -24.32 -26.90 -8.11
N GLU A 339 -24.24 -26.29 -9.29
CA GLU A 339 -23.00 -26.19 -10.06
C GLU A 339 -21.96 -25.31 -9.34
N ILE A 340 -22.40 -24.23 -8.69
CA ILE A 340 -21.53 -23.36 -7.87
C ILE A 340 -21.03 -24.09 -6.63
N PHE A 341 -21.90 -24.80 -5.90
CA PHE A 341 -21.49 -25.63 -4.78
C PHE A 341 -20.49 -26.71 -5.21
N THR A 342 -20.72 -27.34 -6.36
CA THR A 342 -19.79 -28.33 -6.92
C THR A 342 -18.41 -27.71 -7.20
N ALA A 343 -18.37 -26.50 -7.76
CA ALA A 343 -17.12 -25.75 -7.95
C ALA A 343 -16.41 -25.44 -6.62
N LEU A 344 -17.15 -24.95 -5.61
CA LEU A 344 -16.61 -24.65 -4.28
C LEU A 344 -16.09 -25.89 -3.53
N ILE A 345 -16.65 -27.08 -3.79
CA ILE A 345 -16.12 -28.35 -3.29
C ILE A 345 -14.72 -28.62 -3.87
N HIS A 346 -14.54 -28.46 -5.18
CA HIS A 346 -13.24 -28.67 -5.83
C HIS A 346 -12.17 -27.66 -5.41
N MET A 347 -12.58 -26.43 -5.06
CA MET A 347 -11.67 -25.41 -4.52
C MET A 347 -11.31 -25.62 -3.04
N GLY A 348 -12.00 -26.50 -2.33
CA GLY A 348 -11.79 -26.75 -0.91
C GLY A 348 -12.50 -25.78 0.03
N TYR A 349 -13.44 -24.98 -0.48
CA TYR A 349 -14.30 -24.10 0.33
C TYR A 349 -15.47 -24.87 0.95
N LEU A 350 -15.93 -25.95 0.30
CA LEU A 350 -16.97 -26.82 0.83
C LEU A 350 -16.47 -28.27 0.91
N THR A 351 -17.02 -29.05 1.84
CA THR A 351 -16.90 -30.50 1.84
C THR A 351 -18.20 -31.14 1.38
N TYR A 352 -18.12 -32.32 0.76
CA TYR A 352 -19.25 -33.06 0.23
C TYR A 352 -19.34 -34.45 0.86
N SER A 353 -20.52 -34.81 1.36
CA SER A 353 -20.80 -36.16 1.85
C SER A 353 -22.28 -36.50 1.72
N ASN A 354 -22.58 -37.70 1.22
CA ASN A 354 -23.94 -38.25 1.15
C ASN A 354 -24.98 -37.31 0.49
N GLY A 355 -24.60 -36.65 -0.60
CA GLY A 355 -25.49 -35.74 -1.33
C GLY A 355 -25.65 -34.36 -0.69
N LYS A 356 -24.83 -34.01 0.31
CA LYS A 356 -24.87 -32.72 1.00
C LYS A 356 -23.53 -32.02 1.06
N VAL A 357 -23.55 -30.69 1.16
CA VAL A 357 -22.40 -29.83 1.38
C VAL A 357 -22.41 -29.17 2.75
N SER A 358 -21.22 -28.89 3.28
CA SER A 358 -21.02 -28.09 4.50
C SER A 358 -19.69 -27.34 4.47
N ILE A 359 -19.56 -26.29 5.28
CA ILE A 359 -18.27 -25.62 5.50
C ILE A 359 -17.39 -26.56 6.34
N PRO A 360 -16.19 -26.95 5.86
CA PRO A 360 -15.43 -28.04 6.46
C PRO A 360 -14.94 -27.71 7.87
N ASN A 361 -14.43 -26.51 8.10
CA ASN A 361 -13.71 -26.17 9.33
C ASN A 361 -13.79 -24.68 9.66
N LYS A 362 -13.23 -24.29 10.82
CA LYS A 362 -13.23 -22.90 11.29
C LYS A 362 -12.42 -21.97 10.40
N GLU A 363 -11.28 -22.42 9.87
CA GLU A 363 -10.42 -21.65 8.97
C GLU A 363 -11.21 -21.18 7.73
N VAL A 364 -11.88 -22.10 7.04
CA VAL A 364 -12.68 -21.78 5.86
C VAL A 364 -13.91 -20.93 6.22
N ARG A 365 -14.51 -21.14 7.39
CA ARG A 365 -15.65 -20.32 7.87
C ARG A 365 -15.26 -18.85 8.03
N ILE A 366 -14.06 -18.58 8.57
CA ILE A 366 -13.54 -17.22 8.73
C ILE A 366 -13.38 -16.55 7.36
N GLU A 367 -12.89 -17.25 6.35
CA GLU A 367 -12.74 -16.73 4.99
C GLU A 367 -14.07 -16.34 4.37
N PHE A 368 -15.02 -17.25 4.43
CA PHE A 368 -16.40 -17.01 4.07
C PHE A 368 -16.97 -15.75 4.77
N SER A 369 -16.72 -15.57 6.08
CA SER A 369 -17.16 -14.37 6.82
C SER A 369 -16.46 -13.09 6.36
N LYS A 370 -15.16 -13.14 6.05
CA LYS A 370 -14.42 -11.98 5.55
C LYS A 370 -14.89 -11.55 4.17
N THR A 371 -15.15 -12.51 3.27
CA THR A 371 -15.65 -12.22 1.92
C THR A 371 -17.02 -11.56 2.01
N ILE A 372 -17.95 -12.11 2.80
CA ILE A 372 -19.28 -11.49 3.01
C ILE A 372 -19.17 -10.06 3.54
N LYS A 373 -18.27 -9.79 4.51
CA LYS A 373 -18.09 -8.45 5.08
C LYS A 373 -17.63 -7.40 4.06
N LYS A 374 -16.97 -7.80 2.99
CA LYS A 374 -16.37 -6.91 1.98
C LYS A 374 -17.24 -6.74 0.72
N MET A 375 -18.20 -7.63 0.49
CA MET A 375 -19.09 -7.56 -0.67
C MET A 375 -20.05 -6.38 -0.60
N SER A 376 -20.12 -5.59 -1.69
CA SER A 376 -21.17 -4.58 -1.89
C SER A 376 -22.33 -5.17 -2.71
N TRP A 377 -23.39 -5.65 -2.07
CA TRP A 377 -24.56 -6.17 -2.79
C TRP A 377 -25.47 -5.02 -3.24
N ALA A 378 -26.19 -5.18 -4.35
CA ALA A 378 -27.32 -4.31 -4.70
C ALA A 378 -28.48 -4.41 -3.67
N THR A 379 -28.51 -5.48 -2.86
CA THR A 379 -29.46 -5.72 -1.75
C THR A 379 -29.00 -5.09 -0.42
N VAL A 380 -27.70 -4.77 -0.28
CA VAL A 380 -27.08 -4.20 0.92
C VAL A 380 -27.64 -2.82 1.29
N PRO A 381 -27.96 -1.90 0.36
CA PRO A 381 -28.62 -0.64 0.74
C PRO A 381 -29.98 -0.85 1.42
N LYS A 382 -30.76 -1.87 1.01
CA LYS A 382 -32.08 -2.15 1.60
C LYS A 382 -31.95 -2.84 2.96
N LEU A 383 -31.05 -3.83 3.09
CA LEU A 383 -30.78 -4.53 4.35
C LEU A 383 -30.04 -3.63 5.36
N LEU A 384 -29.05 -2.85 4.93
CA LEU A 384 -28.40 -1.84 5.77
C LEU A 384 -29.38 -0.75 6.18
N LYS A 385 -30.25 -0.30 5.27
CA LYS A 385 -31.29 0.66 5.63
C LYS A 385 -32.26 0.08 6.64
N GLN A 386 -32.80 -1.13 6.41
CA GLN A 386 -33.70 -1.79 7.36
C GLN A 386 -33.03 -2.07 8.71
N SER A 387 -31.75 -2.44 8.72
CA SER A 387 -31.00 -2.67 9.95
C SER A 387 -30.65 -1.36 10.69
N LYS A 388 -30.27 -0.30 9.96
CA LYS A 388 -30.07 1.05 10.53
C LYS A 388 -31.40 1.64 11.04
N ASP A 389 -32.48 1.44 10.31
CA ASP A 389 -33.83 1.85 10.70
C ASP A 389 -34.28 1.10 11.96
N LEU A 390 -33.94 -0.18 12.10
CA LEU A 390 -34.26 -0.99 13.29
C LEU A 390 -33.46 -0.53 14.52
N LEU A 391 -32.15 -0.33 14.36
CA LEU A 391 -31.30 0.22 15.42
C LEU A 391 -31.82 1.60 15.85
N THR A 392 -32.19 2.45 14.89
CA THR A 392 -32.80 3.75 15.15
C THR A 392 -34.12 3.62 15.88
N ALA A 393 -34.99 2.68 15.49
CA ALA A 393 -36.26 2.42 16.16
C ALA A 393 -36.06 1.96 17.62
N VAL A 394 -35.05 1.13 17.89
CA VAL A 394 -34.68 0.74 19.26
C VAL A 394 -34.24 1.96 20.08
N LEU A 395 -33.33 2.77 19.53
CA LEU A 395 -32.80 3.97 20.22
C LEU A 395 -33.90 5.03 20.46
N ASN A 396 -34.89 5.11 19.58
CA ASN A 396 -36.06 5.99 19.69
C ASN A 396 -37.21 5.41 20.53
N GLN A 397 -37.08 4.17 21.04
CA GLN A 397 -38.12 3.46 21.81
C GLN A 397 -39.43 3.21 21.01
N GLU A 398 -39.33 3.01 19.70
CA GLU A 398 -40.47 2.75 18.81
C GLU A 398 -40.87 1.25 18.87
N GLU A 399 -41.35 0.78 20.03
CA GLU A 399 -41.62 -0.65 20.33
C GLU A 399 -42.41 -1.38 19.24
N ALA A 400 -43.54 -0.80 18.79
CA ALA A 400 -44.38 -1.40 17.75
C ALA A 400 -43.65 -1.56 16.41
N LYS A 401 -42.83 -0.56 16.04
CA LYS A 401 -42.06 -0.57 14.81
C LYS A 401 -40.92 -1.59 14.86
N VAL A 402 -40.27 -1.75 16.02
CA VAL A 402 -39.27 -2.80 16.23
C VAL A 402 -39.91 -4.18 16.04
N ALA A 403 -41.10 -4.41 16.61
CA ALA A 403 -41.84 -5.65 16.43
C ALA A 403 -42.22 -5.89 14.94
N ASP A 404 -42.79 -4.90 14.25
CA ASP A 404 -43.16 -5.00 12.84
C ASP A 404 -41.95 -5.29 11.94
N MET A 405 -40.81 -4.63 12.20
CA MET A 405 -39.60 -4.82 11.42
C MET A 405 -38.97 -6.20 11.64
N LEU A 406 -39.00 -6.70 12.88
CA LEU A 406 -38.58 -8.07 13.18
C LEU A 406 -39.54 -9.09 12.55
N GLU A 407 -40.84 -8.81 12.48
CA GLU A 407 -41.82 -9.63 11.78
C GLU A 407 -41.53 -9.69 10.28
N VAL A 408 -41.17 -8.57 9.64
CA VAL A 408 -40.76 -8.55 8.22
C VAL A 408 -39.49 -9.39 7.98
N VAL A 409 -38.51 -9.28 8.87
CA VAL A 409 -37.26 -10.08 8.76
C VAL A 409 -37.54 -11.55 9.02
N HIS A 410 -38.38 -11.88 10.00
CA HIS A 410 -38.78 -13.25 10.30
C HIS A 410 -39.62 -13.83 9.14
N ASP A 411 -40.63 -13.13 8.62
CA ASP A 411 -41.48 -13.60 7.51
C ASP A 411 -40.71 -13.82 6.20
N GLY A 412 -39.63 -13.08 5.98
CA GLY A 412 -38.68 -13.36 4.89
C GLY A 412 -37.99 -14.72 5.00
N MET A 413 -38.05 -15.39 6.16
CA MET A 413 -37.45 -16.71 6.42
C MET A 413 -38.46 -17.86 6.30
N GLN A 414 -39.67 -17.65 5.78
CA GLN A 414 -40.73 -18.68 5.77
C GLN A 414 -40.41 -19.97 4.98
N GLU A 415 -39.31 -20.01 4.22
CA GLU A 415 -38.88 -21.20 3.45
C GLU A 415 -38.10 -22.25 4.29
N PHE A 416 -37.73 -21.95 5.54
CA PHE A 416 -37.01 -22.91 6.41
C PHE A 416 -37.96 -23.94 7.07
N LYS A 417 -37.60 -25.23 7.00
CA LYS A 417 -38.41 -26.35 7.56
C LYS A 417 -38.64 -26.30 9.08
N GLU A 418 -37.81 -25.55 9.82
CA GLU A 418 -37.90 -25.35 11.28
C GLU A 418 -38.08 -23.86 11.67
N TYR A 419 -39.00 -23.19 10.98
CA TYR A 419 -39.26 -21.75 11.10
C TYR A 419 -39.62 -21.22 12.51
N ASN A 420 -40.14 -22.05 13.42
CA ASN A 420 -40.71 -21.60 14.70
C ASN A 420 -39.97 -22.14 15.94
N ASN A 421 -38.65 -21.94 16.03
CA ASN A 421 -37.84 -22.28 17.19
C ASN A 421 -36.92 -21.13 17.63
N GLU A 422 -36.29 -21.26 18.80
CA GLU A 422 -35.45 -20.23 19.43
C GLU A 422 -34.19 -19.91 18.62
N ASN A 423 -33.62 -20.89 17.90
CA ASN A 423 -32.46 -20.68 17.01
C ASN A 423 -32.83 -19.83 15.80
N THR A 424 -34.03 -19.99 15.24
CA THR A 424 -34.53 -19.16 14.15
C THR A 424 -34.72 -17.72 14.61
N LEU A 425 -35.22 -17.48 15.83
CA LEU A 425 -35.32 -16.13 16.40
C LEU A 425 -33.94 -15.49 16.62
N LYS A 426 -32.93 -16.24 17.04
CA LYS A 426 -31.54 -15.75 17.13
C LYS A 426 -30.99 -15.35 15.75
N CYS A 427 -31.27 -16.14 14.70
CA CYS A 427 -30.94 -15.79 13.31
C CYS A 427 -31.64 -14.50 12.85
N VAL A 428 -32.93 -14.32 13.20
CA VAL A 428 -33.68 -13.09 12.93
C VAL A 428 -32.98 -11.89 13.55
N ILE A 429 -32.55 -11.96 14.82
CA ILE A 429 -31.80 -10.87 15.47
C ILE A 429 -30.46 -10.59 14.78
N HIS A 430 -29.70 -11.64 14.45
CA HIS A 430 -28.39 -11.48 13.81
C HIS A 430 -28.50 -10.77 12.44
N LEU A 431 -29.51 -11.12 11.65
CA LEU A 431 -29.77 -10.48 10.36
C LEU A 431 -30.34 -9.07 10.52
N ALA A 432 -31.23 -8.88 11.50
CA ALA A 432 -31.91 -7.62 11.74
C ALA A 432 -30.95 -6.52 12.24
N PHE A 433 -29.93 -6.86 13.02
CA PHE A 433 -28.91 -5.92 13.54
C PHE A 433 -27.59 -5.93 12.76
N TYR A 434 -27.54 -6.49 11.55
CA TYR A 434 -26.33 -6.57 10.73
C TYR A 434 -25.58 -5.23 10.57
N ALA A 435 -26.27 -4.12 10.31
CA ALA A 435 -25.64 -2.81 10.15
C ALA A 435 -25.14 -2.21 11.46
N ALA A 436 -25.67 -2.67 12.61
CA ALA A 436 -25.20 -2.24 13.92
C ALA A 436 -23.75 -2.69 14.18
N LEU A 437 -23.23 -3.68 13.42
CA LEU A 437 -21.83 -4.14 13.51
C LEU A 437 -20.79 -3.05 13.18
N GLU A 438 -21.18 -1.95 12.51
CA GLU A 438 -20.30 -0.79 12.31
C GLU A 438 -20.04 -0.04 13.64
N GLU A 439 -21.02 -0.02 14.53
CA GLU A 439 -21.04 0.79 15.75
C GLU A 439 -20.97 -0.05 17.05
N TYR A 440 -21.28 -1.34 16.96
CA TYR A 440 -21.42 -2.27 18.07
C TYR A 440 -20.73 -3.61 17.76
N ASP A 441 -20.26 -4.30 18.81
CA ASP A 441 -19.93 -5.71 18.78
C ASP A 441 -21.13 -6.51 19.32
N LEU A 442 -21.67 -7.40 18.48
CA LEU A 442 -22.80 -8.27 18.81
C LEU A 442 -22.29 -9.57 19.42
N ASN A 443 -22.56 -9.78 20.71
CA ASN A 443 -22.18 -10.99 21.42
C ASN A 443 -23.43 -11.80 21.76
N PHE A 444 -23.54 -13.00 21.20
CA PHE A 444 -24.62 -13.95 21.52
C PHE A 444 -24.20 -14.87 22.65
N GLU A 445 -25.16 -15.24 23.50
CA GLU A 445 -24.94 -16.12 24.66
C GLU A 445 -23.77 -15.65 25.53
N GLU A 446 -23.68 -14.33 25.75
CA GLU A 446 -22.61 -13.77 26.56
C GLU A 446 -22.87 -14.09 28.03
N LYS A 447 -21.87 -14.68 28.68
CA LYS A 447 -21.94 -15.01 30.10
C LYS A 447 -21.87 -13.73 30.93
N THR A 448 -22.91 -13.48 31.71
CA THR A 448 -23.01 -12.35 32.63
C THR A 448 -23.22 -12.88 34.06
N GLY A 449 -22.97 -12.07 35.09
CA GLY A 449 -22.73 -12.54 36.47
C GLY A 449 -23.76 -13.51 37.11
N LYS A 450 -24.98 -13.64 36.57
CA LYS A 450 -26.00 -14.60 37.04
C LYS A 450 -26.73 -15.38 35.91
N GLY A 451 -26.23 -15.36 34.67
CA GLY A 451 -26.88 -16.03 33.53
C GLY A 451 -26.17 -15.84 32.17
N TYR A 452 -26.88 -16.12 31.09
CA TYR A 452 -26.44 -15.89 29.70
C TYR A 452 -27.50 -15.02 29.02
N ALA A 453 -27.08 -13.85 28.53
CA ALA A 453 -27.98 -12.98 27.76
C ALA A 453 -28.07 -13.48 26.31
N ASP A 454 -29.24 -13.39 25.69
CA ASP A 454 -29.41 -13.85 24.30
C ASP A 454 -28.54 -13.05 23.33
N CYS A 455 -28.50 -11.72 23.46
CA CYS A 455 -27.57 -10.88 22.72
C CYS A 455 -27.25 -9.58 23.47
N ILE A 456 -25.96 -9.21 23.53
CA ILE A 456 -25.50 -7.91 24.04
C ILE A 456 -24.76 -7.18 22.91
N LEU A 457 -25.14 -5.93 22.67
CA LEU A 457 -24.46 -5.03 21.75
C LEU A 457 -23.55 -4.10 22.54
N HIS A 458 -22.24 -4.34 22.47
CA HIS A 458 -21.22 -3.48 23.09
C HIS A 458 -20.84 -2.36 22.14
N PRO A 459 -20.97 -1.07 22.52
CA PRO A 459 -20.60 0.02 21.63
C PRO A 459 -19.08 0.08 21.41
N LYS A 460 -18.67 0.27 20.16
CA LYS A 460 -17.26 0.42 19.75
C LYS A 460 -16.69 1.81 20.06
N ARG A 461 -17.54 2.80 20.26
CA ARG A 461 -17.17 4.20 20.55
C ARG A 461 -17.68 4.61 21.93
N LEU A 462 -16.82 5.26 22.72
CA LEU A 462 -17.24 5.91 23.97
C LEU A 462 -18.36 6.92 23.69
N GLY A 463 -19.48 6.80 24.40
CA GLY A 463 -20.65 7.68 24.29
C GLY A 463 -21.90 7.03 23.69
N ASN A 464 -21.77 5.95 22.90
CA ASN A 464 -22.92 5.19 22.43
C ASN A 464 -23.57 4.39 23.59
N PRO A 465 -24.91 4.26 23.64
CA PRO A 465 -25.58 3.51 24.69
C PRO A 465 -25.39 2.00 24.51
N GLY A 466 -25.37 1.22 25.59
CA GLY A 466 -25.43 -0.23 25.50
C GLY A 466 -26.83 -0.74 25.09
N ILE A 467 -26.92 -1.88 24.42
CA ILE A 467 -28.22 -2.53 24.14
C ILE A 467 -28.14 -4.00 24.57
N ILE A 468 -29.14 -4.45 25.33
CA ILE A 468 -29.27 -5.83 25.81
C ILE A 468 -30.60 -6.38 25.31
N LEU A 469 -30.55 -7.50 24.59
CA LEU A 469 -31.69 -8.17 23.99
C LEU A 469 -31.95 -9.49 24.70
N GLU A 470 -33.22 -9.75 25.01
CA GLU A 470 -33.68 -11.04 25.54
C GLU A 470 -34.92 -11.51 24.77
N LEU A 471 -34.91 -12.79 24.39
CA LEU A 471 -35.93 -13.40 23.53
C LEU A 471 -36.85 -14.34 24.33
N LYS A 472 -38.13 -14.32 23.98
CA LYS A 472 -39.15 -15.27 24.47
C LYS A 472 -39.95 -15.86 23.32
N TYR A 473 -40.31 -17.13 23.48
CA TYR A 473 -41.18 -17.84 22.56
C TYR A 473 -42.42 -18.32 23.32
N ASN A 474 -43.60 -17.86 22.89
CA ASN A 474 -44.88 -18.06 23.59
C ASN A 474 -44.88 -17.60 25.07
N GLY A 475 -44.02 -16.66 25.43
CA GLY A 475 -44.01 -16.02 26.75
C GLY A 475 -44.63 -14.63 26.70
N THR A 476 -44.07 -13.71 27.48
CA THR A 476 -44.41 -12.27 27.45
C THR A 476 -43.15 -11.41 27.33
N VAL A 477 -43.30 -10.16 26.87
CA VAL A 477 -42.18 -9.21 26.79
C VAL A 477 -41.73 -8.74 28.18
N GLU A 478 -42.65 -8.74 29.15
CA GLU A 478 -42.41 -8.45 30.55
C GLU A 478 -41.47 -9.50 31.17
N GLU A 479 -41.71 -10.79 30.89
CA GLU A 479 -40.81 -11.87 31.32
C GLU A 479 -39.38 -11.70 30.76
N ALA A 480 -39.24 -11.19 29.54
CA ALA A 480 -37.94 -10.91 28.93
C ALA A 480 -37.21 -9.76 29.64
N ILE A 481 -37.90 -8.63 29.87
CA ILE A 481 -37.34 -7.46 30.58
C ILE A 481 -37.01 -7.81 32.04
N ASP A 482 -37.88 -8.54 32.73
CA ASP A 482 -37.64 -8.98 34.10
C ASP A 482 -36.46 -9.93 34.18
N GLN A 483 -36.25 -10.80 33.18
CA GLN A 483 -35.07 -11.65 33.11
C GLN A 483 -33.79 -10.81 33.00
N ILE A 484 -33.75 -9.80 32.11
CA ILE A 484 -32.61 -8.88 31.97
C ILE A 484 -32.24 -8.23 33.30
N LYS A 485 -33.25 -7.73 34.03
CA LYS A 485 -33.06 -7.06 35.34
C LYS A 485 -32.66 -8.02 36.45
N ASN A 486 -33.39 -9.12 36.62
CA ASN A 486 -33.19 -10.07 37.71
C ASN A 486 -31.83 -10.80 37.61
N ARG A 487 -31.34 -10.98 36.39
CA ARG A 487 -30.03 -11.59 36.11
C ARG A 487 -28.89 -10.57 36.07
N ASP A 488 -29.19 -9.28 36.24
CA ASP A 488 -28.24 -8.17 36.29
C ASP A 488 -27.32 -8.11 35.04
N TYR A 489 -27.87 -8.38 33.86
CA TYR A 489 -27.12 -8.28 32.60
C TYR A 489 -26.50 -6.89 32.36
N PRO A 490 -27.14 -5.77 32.74
CA PRO A 490 -26.54 -4.44 32.60
C PRO A 490 -25.20 -4.25 33.32
N SER A 491 -24.87 -5.07 34.33
CA SER A 491 -23.62 -4.93 35.08
C SER A 491 -22.38 -4.96 34.20
N VAL A 492 -22.42 -5.72 33.09
CA VAL A 492 -21.30 -5.86 32.13
C VAL A 492 -20.97 -4.55 31.42
N LEU A 493 -21.95 -3.65 31.31
CA LEU A 493 -21.83 -2.37 30.60
C LEU A 493 -21.63 -1.16 31.54
N LYS A 494 -21.75 -1.36 32.86
CA LYS A 494 -21.75 -0.29 33.88
C LYS A 494 -20.56 0.67 33.86
N ASN A 495 -19.38 0.19 33.47
CA ASN A 495 -18.16 1.01 33.37
C ASN A 495 -17.81 1.41 31.93
N LYS A 496 -18.65 1.05 30.96
CA LYS A 496 -18.39 1.26 29.53
C LYS A 496 -19.36 2.27 28.90
N VAL A 497 -20.57 2.40 29.45
CA VAL A 497 -21.64 3.23 28.88
C VAL A 497 -22.39 3.99 29.98
N ASN A 498 -22.98 5.13 29.64
CA ASN A 498 -23.79 5.91 30.58
C ASN A 498 -25.27 5.48 30.61
N ARG A 499 -25.73 4.84 29.53
CA ARG A 499 -27.12 4.46 29.28
C ARG A 499 -27.18 3.07 28.66
N VAL A 500 -28.16 2.26 29.06
CA VAL A 500 -28.44 0.95 28.47
C VAL A 500 -29.91 0.84 28.10
N TYR A 501 -30.20 0.32 26.92
CA TYR A 501 -31.52 -0.08 26.46
C TYR A 501 -31.73 -1.57 26.73
N LEU A 502 -32.75 -1.88 27.52
CA LEU A 502 -33.18 -3.25 27.81
C LEU A 502 -34.32 -3.57 26.84
N VAL A 503 -34.12 -4.52 25.94
CA VAL A 503 -35.02 -4.83 24.84
C VAL A 503 -35.53 -6.26 24.99
N GLY A 504 -36.79 -6.40 25.39
CA GLY A 504 -37.48 -7.68 25.51
C GLY A 504 -38.31 -7.96 24.27
N ILE A 505 -38.07 -9.09 23.61
CA ILE A 505 -38.80 -9.48 22.38
C ILE A 505 -39.49 -10.82 22.62
N ASN A 506 -40.76 -10.91 22.25
CA ASN A 506 -41.55 -12.14 22.35
C ASN A 506 -42.17 -12.50 21.00
N TYR A 507 -42.12 -13.77 20.63
CA TYR A 507 -42.83 -14.29 19.46
C TYR A 507 -44.00 -15.18 19.90
N LYS A 508 -45.22 -14.81 19.53
CA LYS A 508 -46.44 -15.59 19.75
C LYS A 508 -46.76 -16.45 18.54
N LYS A 509 -46.50 -17.75 18.65
CA LYS A 509 -46.68 -18.73 17.56
C LYS A 509 -48.12 -18.84 17.08
N ASP A 510 -49.08 -18.78 18.00
CA ASP A 510 -50.52 -18.88 17.72
C ASP A 510 -51.05 -17.69 16.91
N LYS A 511 -50.48 -16.51 17.14
CA LYS A 511 -50.81 -15.28 16.42
C LYS A 511 -49.87 -14.96 15.26
N LYS A 512 -48.73 -15.65 15.19
CA LYS A 512 -47.60 -15.37 14.30
C LYS A 512 -47.13 -13.91 14.37
N LYS A 513 -47.02 -13.36 15.58
CA LYS A 513 -46.65 -11.95 15.79
C LYS A 513 -45.49 -11.77 16.73
N HIS A 514 -44.68 -10.75 16.47
CA HIS A 514 -43.69 -10.25 17.42
C HIS A 514 -44.32 -9.20 18.33
N GLU A 515 -43.84 -9.17 19.56
CA GLU A 515 -44.09 -8.14 20.55
C GLU A 515 -42.73 -7.65 21.04
N CYS A 516 -42.59 -6.35 21.30
CA CYS A 516 -41.36 -5.75 21.79
C CYS A 516 -41.66 -4.80 22.96
N ARG A 517 -40.79 -4.79 23.96
CA ARG A 517 -40.78 -3.84 25.07
C ARG A 517 -39.38 -3.28 25.23
N ILE A 518 -39.25 -1.97 25.41
CA ILE A 518 -37.97 -1.29 25.59
C ILE A 518 -38.00 -0.48 26.88
N GLU A 519 -37.02 -0.71 27.75
CA GLU A 519 -36.79 0.12 28.93
C GLU A 519 -35.38 0.74 28.91
N ILE A 520 -35.24 1.93 29.48
CA ILE A 520 -33.96 2.61 29.61
C ILE A 520 -33.47 2.53 31.04
N MET A 521 -32.19 2.17 31.20
CA MET A 521 -31.48 2.25 32.46
C MET A 521 -30.27 3.18 32.32
N ASP A 522 -30.30 4.30 33.05
CA ASP A 522 -29.18 5.23 33.13
C ASP A 522 -28.31 4.89 34.36
N PHE A 523 -26.99 4.84 34.17
CA PHE A 523 -26.04 4.57 35.27
C PHE A 523 -25.74 5.81 36.11
N PHE A 524 -26.15 7.00 35.65
CA PHE A 524 -26.05 8.26 36.39
C PHE A 524 -27.44 8.89 36.52
N LYS A 525 -27.98 8.91 37.74
CA LYS A 525 -29.13 9.76 38.09
C LYS A 525 -28.65 10.99 38.85
N ASP A 526 -29.14 12.13 38.36
CA ASP A 526 -29.31 13.40 39.06
C ASP A 526 -28.06 14.15 39.54
N THR A 527 -27.59 15.06 38.69
CA THR A 527 -27.48 16.49 39.03
C THR A 527 -27.35 17.30 37.74
N TYR A 528 -28.49 17.69 37.15
CA TYR A 528 -28.53 18.79 36.19
C TYR A 528 -28.41 20.09 36.98
N LYS A 529 -27.23 20.71 36.97
CA LYS A 529 -27.17 22.16 37.05
C LYS A 529 -27.32 22.68 35.63
N LYS A 530 -28.45 23.35 35.36
CA LYS A 530 -28.50 24.37 34.34
C LYS A 530 -27.36 25.36 34.64
N GLY A 531 -26.37 25.45 33.75
CA GLY A 531 -25.66 26.71 33.53
C GLY A 531 -26.70 27.78 33.14
N GLY A 532 -26.44 29.04 33.46
CA GLY A 532 -27.42 30.14 33.49
C GLY A 532 -28.39 30.14 32.29
N ASP A 533 -29.66 30.40 32.58
CA ASP A 533 -30.72 30.49 31.56
C ASP A 533 -30.30 31.45 30.42
N ASN A 534 -30.09 30.90 29.21
CA ASN A 534 -29.99 31.53 27.86
C ASN A 534 -28.65 31.51 27.08
N GLU A 535 -27.56 30.88 27.50
CA GLU A 535 -26.32 30.89 26.69
C GLU A 535 -26.11 29.62 25.83
N TYR A 536 -25.81 29.79 24.54
CA TYR A 536 -25.43 28.70 23.63
C TYR A 536 -23.93 28.39 23.71
N LEU A 537 -23.57 27.13 23.92
CA LEU A 537 -22.18 26.70 24.10
C LEU A 537 -21.58 26.11 22.82
N ALA A 538 -20.30 26.39 22.56
CA ALA A 538 -19.49 25.73 21.53
C ALA A 538 -18.71 24.55 22.10
N HIS A 539 -18.07 24.74 23.26
CA HIS A 539 -17.19 23.75 23.88
C HIS A 539 -17.40 23.68 25.40
N ILE A 540 -17.16 22.48 25.95
CA ILE A 540 -17.06 22.20 27.37
C ILE A 540 -15.72 21.50 27.57
N SER A 541 -14.91 21.96 28.53
CA SER A 541 -13.60 21.36 28.81
C SER A 541 -13.70 19.91 29.26
N SER A 542 -12.60 19.15 29.13
CA SER A 542 -12.56 17.72 29.48
C SER A 542 -12.87 17.43 30.95
N ASP A 543 -12.51 18.34 31.85
CA ASP A 543 -12.84 18.33 33.28
C ASP A 543 -14.27 18.81 33.60
N LYS A 544 -15.00 19.30 32.59
CA LYS A 544 -16.33 19.91 32.67
C LYS A 544 -16.43 21.16 33.56
N MET A 545 -15.32 21.83 33.80
CA MET A 545 -15.26 23.02 34.66
C MET A 545 -15.29 24.33 33.89
N ARG A 546 -14.97 24.33 32.59
CA ARG A 546 -14.94 25.50 31.73
C ARG A 546 -15.93 25.33 30.58
N GLU A 547 -16.61 26.41 30.24
CA GLU A 547 -17.58 26.49 29.15
C GLU A 547 -17.15 27.63 28.22
N GLN A 548 -17.22 27.41 26.90
CA GLN A 548 -16.98 28.42 25.89
C GLN A 548 -18.29 28.65 25.13
N THR A 549 -18.78 29.90 25.11
CA THR A 549 -19.96 30.25 24.31
C THR A 549 -19.64 30.19 22.82
N ILE A 550 -20.67 30.00 21.97
CA ILE A 550 -20.46 29.98 20.51
C ILE A 550 -19.92 31.31 20.03
N ALA A 551 -20.49 32.44 20.49
CA ALA A 551 -20.00 33.76 20.13
C ALA A 551 -18.51 33.94 20.49
N ALA A 552 -18.07 33.51 21.67
CA ALA A 552 -16.67 33.62 22.08
C ALA A 552 -15.74 32.81 21.16
N HIS A 553 -16.11 31.56 20.85
CA HIS A 553 -15.35 30.68 19.96
C HIS A 553 -15.29 31.22 18.53
N CYS A 554 -16.42 31.68 17.98
CA CYS A 554 -16.49 32.28 16.65
C CYS A 554 -15.62 33.53 16.55
N HIS A 555 -15.63 34.42 17.56
CA HIS A 555 -14.78 35.61 17.57
C HIS A 555 -13.30 35.26 17.75
N GLY A 556 -12.95 34.34 18.65
CA GLY A 556 -11.57 33.88 18.83
C GLY A 556 -10.99 33.28 17.55
N THR A 557 -11.75 32.40 16.90
CA THR A 557 -11.42 31.83 15.59
C THR A 557 -11.35 32.90 14.51
N ALA A 558 -12.28 33.86 14.47
CA ALA A 558 -12.27 34.95 13.50
C ALA A 558 -11.03 35.85 13.64
N HIS A 559 -10.63 36.19 14.86
CA HIS A 559 -9.44 37.00 15.09
C HIS A 559 -8.18 36.29 14.61
N LEU A 560 -7.98 35.02 14.99
CA LEU A 560 -6.84 34.21 14.54
C LEU A 560 -6.83 34.04 13.02
N ALA A 561 -7.96 33.63 12.41
CA ALA A 561 -8.05 33.44 10.97
C ALA A 561 -7.83 34.73 10.19
N GLY A 562 -8.33 35.86 10.70
CA GLY A 562 -8.11 37.19 10.12
C GLY A 562 -6.64 37.64 10.23
N ASP A 563 -5.98 37.37 11.35
CA ASP A 563 -4.57 37.69 11.54
C ASP A 563 -3.68 36.82 10.64
N PHE A 564 -3.98 35.53 10.47
CA PHE A 564 -3.31 34.68 9.48
C PHE A 564 -3.49 35.21 8.06
N ALA A 565 -4.72 35.56 7.67
CA ALA A 565 -5.02 36.08 6.34
C ALA A 565 -4.46 37.49 6.08
N SER A 566 -4.07 38.22 7.12
CA SER A 566 -3.44 39.54 7.00
C SER A 566 -2.09 39.49 6.28
N SER A 567 -1.38 38.36 6.36
CA SER A 567 -0.10 38.10 5.68
C SER A 567 -0.19 38.25 4.15
N PHE A 568 -1.39 38.02 3.58
CA PHE A 568 -1.69 38.18 2.15
C PHE A 568 -2.86 39.16 1.90
N SER A 569 -3.02 40.18 2.75
CA SER A 569 -3.98 41.28 2.58
C SER A 569 -5.46 40.88 2.55
N CYS A 570 -5.85 39.76 3.17
CA CYS A 570 -7.22 39.24 3.14
C CYS A 570 -7.81 39.04 4.55
N LYS A 571 -7.48 39.95 5.49
CA LYS A 571 -7.88 39.85 6.90
C LYS A 571 -9.40 39.69 7.07
N GLU A 572 -10.18 40.47 6.34
CA GLU A 572 -11.65 40.48 6.38
C GLU A 572 -12.24 39.15 5.90
N TRP A 573 -11.59 38.49 4.94
CA TRP A 573 -11.99 37.16 4.48
C TRP A 573 -11.73 36.08 5.52
N GLY A 574 -10.54 36.08 6.13
CA GLY A 574 -10.21 35.16 7.22
C GLY A 574 -11.14 35.35 8.42
N TYR A 575 -11.33 36.61 8.84
CA TYR A 575 -12.23 36.99 9.92
C TYR A 575 -13.66 36.55 9.66
N GLY A 576 -14.21 36.87 8.48
CA GLY A 576 -15.57 36.49 8.11
C GLY A 576 -15.77 34.97 8.04
N CYS A 577 -14.77 34.22 7.58
CA CYS A 577 -14.83 32.75 7.60
C CYS A 577 -14.89 32.23 9.03
N GLY A 578 -13.98 32.67 9.91
CA GLY A 578 -13.93 32.24 11.31
C GLY A 578 -15.17 32.62 12.11
N LEU A 579 -15.76 33.79 11.84
CA LEU A 579 -16.93 34.26 12.60
C LEU A 579 -18.18 33.40 12.33
N VAL A 580 -18.33 32.89 11.11
CA VAL A 580 -19.56 32.22 10.69
C VAL A 580 -19.41 30.71 10.51
N HIS A 581 -18.23 30.13 10.71
CA HIS A 581 -17.97 28.72 10.40
C HIS A 581 -18.86 27.75 11.19
N ASP A 582 -19.18 28.13 12.42
CA ASP A 582 -19.80 27.27 13.41
C ASP A 582 -21.17 27.72 13.90
N ILE A 583 -21.83 28.63 13.17
CA ILE A 583 -23.19 29.08 13.52
C ILE A 583 -24.22 27.94 13.56
N GLY A 584 -23.94 26.78 12.95
CA GLY A 584 -24.81 25.60 13.09
C GLY A 584 -24.82 25.01 14.49
N LYS A 585 -23.87 25.39 15.36
CA LYS A 585 -23.84 25.01 16.78
C LYS A 585 -25.00 25.65 17.58
N TYR A 586 -25.64 26.70 17.08
CA TYR A 586 -26.84 27.30 17.69
C TYR A 586 -28.10 26.41 17.60
N SER A 587 -28.03 25.28 16.89
CA SER A 587 -29.14 24.34 16.84
C SER A 587 -29.31 23.56 18.15
N ASP A 588 -30.57 23.32 18.55
CA ASP A 588 -30.91 22.51 19.73
C ASP A 588 -30.24 21.13 19.73
N LYS A 589 -30.10 20.56 18.53
CA LYS A 589 -29.50 19.24 18.35
C LYS A 589 -28.00 19.25 18.65
N PHE A 590 -27.30 20.33 18.31
CA PHE A 590 -25.90 20.50 18.68
C PHE A 590 -25.73 20.78 20.18
N GLN A 591 -26.59 21.60 20.79
CA GLN A 591 -26.53 21.83 22.24
C GLN A 591 -26.72 20.52 23.03
N LYS A 592 -27.62 19.64 22.58
CA LYS A 592 -27.77 18.28 23.16
C LYS A 592 -26.53 17.40 22.92
N ARG A 593 -25.79 17.59 21.81
CA ARG A 593 -24.56 16.84 21.50
C ARG A 593 -23.46 17.09 22.55
N LEU A 594 -23.31 18.31 23.07
CA LEU A 594 -22.31 18.61 24.11
C LEU A 594 -22.47 17.75 25.36
N TYR A 595 -23.68 17.23 25.60
CA TYR A 595 -24.02 16.37 26.73
C TYR A 595 -24.22 14.90 26.34
N GLY A 596 -23.65 14.46 25.22
CA GLY A 596 -23.69 13.06 24.77
C GLY A 596 -24.84 12.72 23.80
N GLY A 597 -25.49 13.72 23.22
CA GLY A 597 -26.46 13.53 22.13
C GLY A 597 -25.84 13.10 20.80
N SER A 598 -26.69 12.79 19.81
CA SER A 598 -26.27 12.28 18.49
C SER A 598 -25.34 13.24 17.72
N ILE A 599 -24.43 12.67 16.91
CA ILE A 599 -23.59 13.43 15.98
C ILE A 599 -24.45 14.33 15.10
N THR A 600 -24.12 15.62 15.09
CA THR A 600 -24.86 16.67 14.39
C THR A 600 -23.93 17.45 13.48
N ASP A 601 -24.40 17.67 12.24
CA ASP A 601 -23.73 18.50 11.24
C ASP A 601 -24.00 19.98 11.55
N HIS A 602 -22.93 20.69 11.88
CA HIS A 602 -22.97 22.12 12.23
C HIS A 602 -22.25 22.98 11.19
N ALA A 603 -21.25 22.41 10.50
CA ALA A 603 -20.47 23.10 9.48
C ALA A 603 -21.25 23.54 8.22
N THR A 604 -22.42 22.94 7.94
CA THR A 604 -23.20 23.29 6.73
C THR A 604 -23.93 24.63 6.86
N ALA A 605 -24.30 25.07 8.07
CA ALA A 605 -25.12 26.27 8.28
C ALA A 605 -24.41 27.55 7.80
N GLY A 606 -23.19 27.79 8.27
CA GLY A 606 -22.37 28.93 7.86
C GLY A 606 -22.10 28.97 6.36
N ALA A 607 -21.76 27.81 5.79
CA ALA A 607 -21.54 27.68 4.35
C ALA A 607 -22.78 28.03 3.53
N ARG A 608 -23.98 27.63 4.00
CA ARG A 608 -25.26 27.93 3.34
C ARG A 608 -25.58 29.41 3.36
N GLU A 609 -25.32 30.09 4.48
CA GLU A 609 -25.53 31.55 4.59
C GLU A 609 -24.60 32.36 3.69
N LEU A 610 -23.34 31.93 3.52
CA LEU A 610 -22.42 32.56 2.57
C LEU A 610 -22.77 32.22 1.11
N TYR A 611 -23.22 30.99 0.83
CA TYR A 611 -23.68 30.60 -0.50
C TYR A 611 -24.88 31.42 -0.98
N LYS A 612 -25.88 31.67 -0.11
CA LYS A 612 -27.01 32.56 -0.39
C LYS A 612 -26.57 33.99 -0.74
N ARG A 613 -25.50 34.47 -0.10
CA ARG A 613 -24.85 35.76 -0.39
C ARG A 613 -23.91 35.73 -1.61
N LYS A 614 -23.89 34.63 -2.36
CA LYS A 614 -23.00 34.41 -3.52
C LYS A 614 -21.50 34.40 -3.17
N ASN A 615 -21.14 34.27 -1.89
CA ASN A 615 -19.75 34.10 -1.47
C ASN A 615 -19.39 32.61 -1.43
N MET A 616 -19.16 32.06 -2.62
CA MET A 616 -18.89 30.65 -2.78
C MET A 616 -17.50 30.24 -2.26
N TYR A 617 -16.49 31.13 -2.29
CA TYR A 617 -15.14 30.79 -1.85
C TYR A 617 -15.07 30.55 -0.34
N ALA A 618 -15.67 31.45 0.44
CA ALA A 618 -15.77 31.27 1.89
C ALA A 618 -16.72 30.11 2.24
N ALA A 619 -17.80 29.91 1.46
CA ALA A 619 -18.69 28.76 1.64
C ALA A 619 -17.94 27.42 1.46
N TYR A 620 -17.04 27.29 0.48
CA TYR A 620 -16.19 26.09 0.35
C TYR A 620 -15.38 25.84 1.61
N CYS A 621 -14.70 26.89 2.12
CA CYS A 621 -13.85 26.79 3.30
C CYS A 621 -14.64 26.27 4.51
N ILE A 622 -15.76 26.89 4.81
CA ILE A 622 -16.61 26.52 5.94
C ILE A 622 -17.22 25.13 5.74
N SER A 623 -17.68 24.81 4.53
CA SER A 623 -18.27 23.49 4.25
C SER A 623 -17.28 22.35 4.43
N GLY A 624 -15.97 22.60 4.45
CA GLY A 624 -14.94 21.57 4.54
C GLY A 624 -14.18 21.54 5.86
N HIS A 625 -14.42 22.44 6.82
CA HIS A 625 -13.46 22.67 7.91
C HIS A 625 -13.23 21.47 8.84
N HIS A 626 -14.16 20.50 8.90
CA HIS A 626 -13.94 19.22 9.56
C HIS A 626 -13.66 18.03 8.61
N SER A 627 -14.20 18.04 7.40
CA SER A 627 -14.14 16.90 6.46
C SER A 627 -13.04 17.01 5.40
N GLY A 628 -12.40 18.17 5.30
CA GLY A 628 -11.60 18.58 4.15
C GLY A 628 -12.43 19.26 3.06
N LEU A 629 -11.74 19.94 2.13
CA LEU A 629 -12.34 20.56 0.96
C LEU A 629 -13.01 19.50 0.06
N LEU A 630 -14.27 19.74 -0.27
CA LEU A 630 -15.11 18.83 -1.05
C LEU A 630 -14.94 19.08 -2.56
N ASN A 631 -15.22 18.07 -3.37
CA ASN A 631 -15.48 18.29 -4.79
C ASN A 631 -16.75 19.14 -4.96
N GLY A 632 -16.75 20.02 -5.96
CA GLY A 632 -17.88 20.88 -6.29
C GLY A 632 -19.15 20.10 -6.61
N GLY A 633 -19.00 18.95 -7.28
CA GLY A 633 -20.12 18.12 -7.73
C GLY A 633 -20.85 18.72 -8.92
N THR A 634 -22.14 18.42 -9.06
CA THR A 634 -22.99 18.97 -10.12
C THR A 634 -24.26 19.61 -9.55
N ARG A 635 -24.97 20.37 -10.38
CA ARG A 635 -26.30 20.90 -10.00
C ARG A 635 -27.35 19.80 -9.85
N ALA A 636 -27.11 18.59 -10.35
CA ALA A 636 -28.02 17.45 -10.24
C ALA A 636 -27.88 16.68 -8.91
N ASP A 637 -26.78 16.87 -8.18
CA ASP A 637 -26.47 16.13 -6.94
C ASP A 637 -27.61 16.24 -5.92
N CYS A 638 -27.93 15.13 -5.26
CA CYS A 638 -28.97 15.06 -4.24
C CYS A 638 -28.47 15.58 -2.88
N ALA A 639 -29.41 15.93 -2.00
CA ALA A 639 -29.10 16.35 -0.65
C ALA A 639 -28.32 15.25 0.11
N GLY A 640 -27.17 15.61 0.67
CA GLY A 640 -26.33 14.69 1.45
C GLY A 640 -25.29 13.89 0.67
N GLU A 641 -25.19 14.06 -0.65
CA GLU A 641 -24.03 13.58 -1.41
C GLU A 641 -22.74 14.26 -0.93
N ALA A 642 -21.59 13.57 -1.05
CA ALA A 642 -20.28 14.03 -0.59
C ALA A 642 -19.65 15.10 -1.49
N THR A 643 -20.44 16.10 -1.89
CA THR A 643 -20.06 17.22 -2.75
C THR A 643 -20.51 18.54 -2.14
N PHE A 644 -19.90 19.64 -2.59
CA PHE A 644 -20.31 20.99 -2.17
C PHE A 644 -21.79 21.25 -2.50
N MET A 645 -22.25 20.93 -3.71
CA MET A 645 -23.64 21.11 -4.11
C MET A 645 -24.61 20.20 -3.33
N GLY A 646 -24.25 18.93 -3.09
CA GLY A 646 -25.03 18.01 -2.27
C GLY A 646 -25.17 18.50 -0.83
N ARG A 647 -24.11 19.10 -0.28
CA ARG A 647 -24.11 19.70 1.06
C ARG A 647 -24.99 20.96 1.14
N MET A 648 -24.97 21.83 0.12
CA MET A 648 -25.81 23.03 0.09
C MET A 648 -27.31 22.73 0.02
N LYS A 649 -27.71 21.54 -0.45
CA LYS A 649 -29.10 21.08 -0.53
C LYS A 649 -29.59 20.34 0.72
N LYS A 650 -28.72 20.12 1.72
CA LYS A 650 -29.07 19.38 2.93
C LYS A 650 -30.07 20.15 3.80
N GLY A 651 -31.08 19.43 4.33
CA GLY A 651 -31.97 19.96 5.36
C GLY A 651 -31.20 20.21 6.64
N LEU A 652 -31.35 21.40 7.23
CA LEU A 652 -30.72 21.79 8.48
C LEU A 652 -31.80 22.09 9.51
N GLU A 653 -31.50 21.77 10.77
CA GLU A 653 -32.25 22.24 11.93
C GLU A 653 -32.22 23.77 12.01
N ASP A 654 -33.13 24.35 12.79
CA ASP A 654 -33.09 25.78 13.07
C ASP A 654 -31.78 26.14 13.78
N TYR A 655 -31.15 27.21 13.32
CA TYR A 655 -29.92 27.78 13.89
C TYR A 655 -30.01 29.30 14.00
N HIS A 656 -31.15 29.93 13.68
CA HIS A 656 -31.28 31.39 13.50
C HIS A 656 -31.03 32.21 14.77
N ALA A 657 -30.93 31.58 15.95
CA ALA A 657 -30.50 32.25 17.19
C ALA A 657 -29.12 32.95 17.06
N TYR A 658 -28.27 32.53 16.13
CA TYR A 658 -26.99 33.21 15.87
C TYR A 658 -27.17 34.69 15.48
N GLU A 659 -28.30 35.07 14.89
CA GLU A 659 -28.55 36.44 14.39
C GLU A 659 -28.60 37.48 15.51
N GLU A 660 -28.81 37.05 16.77
CA GLU A 660 -28.78 37.92 17.95
C GLU A 660 -27.35 38.26 18.41
N GLU A 661 -26.37 37.40 18.10
CA GLU A 661 -25.00 37.49 18.62
C GLU A 661 -23.93 37.72 17.53
N ILE A 662 -24.21 37.33 16.28
CA ILE A 662 -23.25 37.31 15.19
C ILE A 662 -23.84 37.98 13.94
N GLU A 663 -23.25 39.10 13.55
CA GLU A 663 -23.51 39.75 12.27
C GLU A 663 -22.54 39.22 11.21
N ILE A 664 -23.08 38.72 10.09
CA ILE A 664 -22.25 38.21 8.98
C ILE A 664 -21.63 39.40 8.26
N PRO A 665 -20.29 39.54 8.24
CA PRO A 665 -19.63 40.71 7.69
C PRO A 665 -19.68 40.70 6.15
N ASP A 666 -19.51 41.89 5.57
CA ASP A 666 -19.25 42.03 4.15
C ASP A 666 -17.84 41.54 3.79
N PHE A 667 -17.72 40.90 2.63
CA PHE A 667 -16.45 40.42 2.11
C PHE A 667 -15.98 41.36 0.98
N PRO A 668 -14.89 42.11 1.16
CA PRO A 668 -14.39 42.99 0.11
C PRO A 668 -13.88 42.18 -1.09
N VAL A 669 -13.73 42.81 -2.25
CA VAL A 669 -13.07 42.16 -3.40
C VAL A 669 -11.64 41.81 -2.99
N PRO A 670 -11.23 40.52 -3.05
CA PRO A 670 -9.89 40.14 -2.62
C PRO A 670 -8.86 40.74 -3.58
N PRO A 671 -7.74 41.31 -3.09
CA PRO A 671 -6.74 41.99 -3.91
C PRO A 671 -5.82 41.00 -4.66
N LEU A 672 -6.41 40.03 -5.36
CA LEU A 672 -5.71 39.00 -6.12
C LEU A 672 -5.51 39.43 -7.57
N GLN A 673 -4.30 39.27 -8.07
CA GLN A 673 -4.01 39.41 -9.49
C GLN A 673 -4.35 38.11 -10.22
N PRO A 674 -5.11 38.17 -11.33
CA PRO A 674 -5.49 36.98 -12.06
C PRO A 674 -4.30 36.37 -12.79
N LEU A 675 -4.04 35.09 -12.55
CA LEU A 675 -3.13 34.27 -13.36
C LEU A 675 -3.94 33.29 -14.22
N GLY A 676 -3.60 33.22 -15.51
CA GLY A 676 -4.34 32.37 -16.46
C GLY A 676 -5.81 32.78 -16.59
N GLU A 677 -6.73 31.81 -16.42
CA GLU A 677 -8.18 32.06 -16.49
C GLU A 677 -8.82 32.31 -15.12
N PHE A 678 -8.02 32.64 -14.11
CA PHE A 678 -8.41 32.91 -12.71
C PHE A 678 -8.91 31.69 -11.92
N GLY A 679 -9.25 30.56 -12.53
CA GLY A 679 -9.71 29.38 -11.81
C GLY A 679 -8.62 28.75 -10.95
N PHE A 680 -7.37 28.69 -11.43
CA PHE A 680 -6.24 28.26 -10.60
C PHE A 680 -6.06 29.18 -9.38
N THR A 681 -6.00 30.50 -9.61
CA THR A 681 -5.89 31.54 -8.56
C THR A 681 -7.02 31.44 -7.52
N ALA A 682 -8.27 31.30 -7.97
CA ALA A 682 -9.42 31.13 -7.07
C ALA A 682 -9.32 29.85 -6.24
N SER A 683 -8.90 28.72 -6.84
CA SER A 683 -8.72 27.47 -6.12
C SER A 683 -7.60 27.53 -5.07
N PHE A 684 -6.54 28.29 -5.36
CA PHE A 684 -5.42 28.50 -4.45
C PHE A 684 -5.84 29.40 -3.29
N PHE A 685 -6.58 30.46 -3.58
CA PHE A 685 -7.17 31.35 -2.57
C PHE A 685 -8.10 30.61 -1.61
N ILE A 686 -8.98 29.74 -2.12
CA ILE A 686 -9.84 28.89 -1.28
C ILE A 686 -8.98 28.04 -0.33
N ARG A 687 -7.89 27.43 -0.79
CA ARG A 687 -6.99 26.63 0.07
C ARG A 687 -6.26 27.48 1.11
N MET A 688 -5.83 28.68 0.76
CA MET A 688 -5.16 29.61 1.70
C MET A 688 -6.11 30.12 2.78
N LEU A 689 -7.35 30.47 2.42
CA LEU A 689 -8.38 30.82 3.39
C LEU A 689 -8.81 29.62 4.24
N PHE A 690 -8.97 28.45 3.63
CA PHE A 690 -9.27 27.21 4.33
C PHE A 690 -8.20 26.87 5.36
N SER A 691 -6.92 27.06 5.01
CA SER A 691 -5.79 26.92 5.91
C SER A 691 -5.91 27.84 7.13
N CYS A 692 -6.21 29.14 6.91
CA CYS A 692 -6.41 30.11 7.98
C CYS A 692 -7.54 29.68 8.92
N LEU A 693 -8.69 29.27 8.36
CA LEU A 693 -9.87 28.87 9.13
C LEU A 693 -9.59 27.63 9.98
N VAL A 694 -9.06 26.57 9.37
CA VAL A 694 -8.86 25.28 10.05
C VAL A 694 -7.79 25.39 11.13
N ASP A 695 -6.70 26.14 10.89
CA ASP A 695 -5.68 26.30 11.92
C ASP A 695 -6.17 27.19 13.07
N ALA A 696 -6.94 28.24 12.76
CA ALA A 696 -7.55 29.10 13.78
C ALA A 696 -8.54 28.37 14.68
N ASP A 697 -9.45 27.57 14.10
CA ASP A 697 -10.43 26.76 14.84
C ASP A 697 -9.72 25.77 15.79
N TYR A 698 -8.66 25.12 15.29
CA TYR A 698 -7.87 24.21 16.10
C TYR A 698 -7.14 24.92 17.25
N LEU A 699 -6.49 26.07 16.98
CA LEU A 699 -5.73 26.82 17.97
C LEU A 699 -6.62 27.46 19.04
N ASP A 700 -7.78 27.98 18.66
CA ASP A 700 -8.76 28.50 19.62
C ASP A 700 -9.28 27.39 20.54
N THR A 701 -9.65 26.24 19.95
CA THR A 701 -10.10 25.06 20.69
C THR A 701 -9.00 24.53 21.61
N GLU A 702 -7.76 24.43 21.14
CA GLU A 702 -6.61 23.98 21.94
C GLU A 702 -6.33 24.93 23.12
N GLY A 703 -6.34 26.24 22.86
CA GLY A 703 -6.15 27.27 23.87
C GLY A 703 -7.22 27.22 24.97
N PHE A 704 -8.47 26.92 24.60
CA PHE A 704 -9.56 26.72 25.55
C PHE A 704 -9.44 25.39 26.32
N MET A 705 -9.07 24.29 25.66
CA MET A 705 -9.05 22.95 26.26
C MET A 705 -7.90 22.74 27.26
N SER A 706 -6.76 23.40 27.09
CA SER A 706 -5.59 23.22 27.97
C SER A 706 -5.61 24.15 29.19
N GLU A 707 -5.18 23.68 30.37
CA GLU A 707 -4.87 24.54 31.53
C GLU A 707 -3.48 25.20 31.40
N ASN A 708 -2.55 24.54 30.69
CA ASN A 708 -1.21 25.03 30.38
C ASN A 708 -0.97 24.88 28.87
N PRO A 709 -1.17 25.93 28.06
CA PRO A 709 -0.88 25.88 26.63
C PRO A 709 0.58 25.44 26.42
N VAL A 710 0.82 24.56 25.44
CA VAL A 710 2.20 24.23 25.04
C VAL A 710 2.87 25.56 24.64
N PRO A 711 4.02 25.92 25.23
CA PRO A 711 4.70 27.16 24.85
C PRO A 711 5.15 27.05 23.38
N ARG A 712 4.36 27.63 22.48
CA ARG A 712 4.72 27.89 21.09
C ARG A 712 5.20 29.34 20.99
N GLY A 713 6.24 29.60 20.20
CA GLY A 713 6.56 30.99 19.82
C GLY A 713 7.60 31.75 20.65
N THR A 714 8.48 31.10 21.43
CA THR A 714 9.76 31.75 21.82
C THR A 714 10.84 31.39 20.82
N TYR A 715 10.73 31.95 19.61
CA TYR A 715 11.73 31.81 18.56
C TYR A 715 12.56 33.09 18.42
N ASP A 716 13.80 32.94 17.95
CA ASP A 716 14.66 34.07 17.65
C ASP A 716 14.12 34.89 16.47
N THR A 717 14.29 36.20 16.53
CA THR A 717 13.93 37.09 15.41
C THR A 717 14.82 36.85 14.20
N MET A 718 14.34 37.16 12.98
CA MET A 718 15.15 37.07 11.75
C MET A 718 16.48 37.83 11.86
N SER A 719 16.51 38.94 12.60
CA SER A 719 17.73 39.69 12.90
C SER A 719 18.71 38.93 13.78
N SER A 720 18.25 38.25 14.84
CA SER A 720 19.08 37.37 15.68
C SER A 720 19.64 36.21 14.85
N LEU A 721 18.77 35.55 14.08
CA LEU A 721 19.16 34.42 13.23
C LEU A 721 20.21 34.84 12.17
N PHE A 722 20.04 36.02 11.57
CA PHE A 722 21.03 36.55 10.65
C PHE A 722 22.37 36.86 11.33
N GLN A 723 22.36 37.41 12.55
CA GLN A 723 23.59 37.64 13.31
C GLN A 723 24.37 36.33 13.54
N ARG A 724 23.68 35.24 13.93
CA ARG A 724 24.31 33.92 14.09
C ARG A 724 24.97 33.43 12.80
N VAL A 725 24.30 33.61 11.65
CA VAL A 725 24.89 33.30 10.34
C VAL A 725 26.09 34.20 10.04
N GLN A 726 26.01 35.51 10.34
CA GLN A 726 27.12 36.44 10.14
C GLN A 726 28.35 36.04 10.95
N ASP A 727 28.17 35.67 12.22
CA ASP A 727 29.25 35.23 13.10
C ASP A 727 29.90 33.95 12.57
N TYR A 728 29.08 33.00 12.11
CA TYR A 728 29.54 31.75 11.53
C TYR A 728 30.35 31.93 10.24
N ILE A 729 29.93 32.85 9.35
CA ILE A 729 30.61 33.08 8.06
C ILE A 729 31.75 34.10 8.14
N MET A 730 31.88 34.87 9.22
CA MET A 730 32.87 35.93 9.38
C MET A 730 34.32 35.48 9.05
N PRO A 731 34.79 34.29 9.48
CA PRO A 731 36.13 33.82 9.14
C PRO A 731 36.35 33.66 7.62
N TRP A 732 35.31 33.33 6.86
CA TRP A 732 35.41 33.04 5.42
C TRP A 732 35.51 34.31 4.57
N LEU A 733 34.88 35.40 5.02
CA LEU A 733 34.79 36.66 4.28
C LEU A 733 36.15 37.35 4.06
N THR A 734 37.17 36.95 4.81
CA THR A 734 38.54 37.46 4.74
C THR A 734 39.33 36.97 3.54
N ASN A 735 39.02 35.80 2.98
CA ASN A 735 39.70 35.27 1.81
C ASN A 735 39.09 35.87 0.53
N THR A 736 39.85 36.73 -0.14
CA THR A 736 39.46 37.37 -1.40
C THR A 736 40.23 36.86 -2.62
N ASP A 737 41.05 35.82 -2.47
CA ASP A 737 41.83 35.27 -3.58
C ASP A 737 40.96 34.38 -4.48
N ARG A 738 40.53 34.96 -5.61
CA ARG A 738 39.66 34.31 -6.61
C ARG A 738 40.32 33.12 -7.33
N ASN A 739 41.61 32.88 -7.11
CA ASN A 739 42.28 31.69 -7.63
C ASN A 739 42.15 30.49 -6.67
N THR A 740 41.55 30.68 -5.49
CA THR A 740 41.31 29.62 -4.51
C THR A 740 39.82 29.24 -4.43
N VAL A 741 39.55 27.98 -4.08
CA VAL A 741 38.17 27.48 -3.85
C VAL A 741 37.44 28.33 -2.81
N ASN A 742 38.09 28.64 -1.69
CA ASN A 742 37.46 29.42 -0.63
C ASN A 742 37.26 30.88 -1.03
N GLY A 743 38.16 31.49 -1.82
CA GLY A 743 37.94 32.84 -2.33
C GLY A 743 36.76 32.94 -3.32
N ARG A 744 36.56 31.92 -4.18
CA ARG A 744 35.37 31.83 -5.05
C ARG A 744 34.07 31.59 -4.26
N ARG A 745 34.10 30.70 -3.25
CA ARG A 745 32.98 30.54 -2.30
C ARG A 745 32.63 31.86 -1.61
N THR A 746 33.63 32.61 -1.19
CA THR A 746 33.45 33.94 -0.58
C THR A 746 32.88 34.97 -1.55
N GLU A 747 33.28 34.94 -2.82
CA GLU A 747 32.71 35.78 -3.88
C GLU A 747 31.20 35.51 -4.06
N ILE A 748 30.80 34.23 -4.15
CA ILE A 748 29.40 33.80 -4.25
C ILE A 748 28.60 34.21 -3.00
N LEU A 749 29.16 33.99 -1.81
CA LEU A 749 28.54 34.36 -0.54
C LEU A 749 28.31 35.89 -0.43
N LYS A 750 29.30 36.70 -0.83
CA LYS A 750 29.15 38.16 -0.89
C LYS A 750 28.07 38.59 -1.86
N ALA A 751 28.00 37.96 -3.04
CA ALA A 751 26.94 38.23 -4.01
C ALA A 751 25.55 37.88 -3.45
N CYS A 752 25.42 36.76 -2.72
CA CYS A 752 24.18 36.39 -2.02
C CYS A 752 23.75 37.44 -0.99
N LEU A 753 24.68 37.95 -0.17
CA LEU A 753 24.39 38.99 0.82
C LEU A 753 23.98 40.33 0.16
N GLU A 754 24.61 40.70 -0.95
CA GLU A 754 24.24 41.92 -1.68
C GLU A 754 22.90 41.76 -2.40
N LYS A 755 22.70 40.66 -3.13
CA LYS A 755 21.43 40.39 -3.82
C LYS A 755 20.26 40.17 -2.88
N GLY A 756 20.50 39.74 -1.65
CA GLY A 756 19.46 39.69 -0.61
C GLY A 756 18.78 41.05 -0.36
N LYS A 757 19.38 42.18 -0.77
CA LYS A 757 18.80 43.53 -0.61
C LYS A 757 17.85 43.93 -1.75
N GLU A 758 17.82 43.20 -2.86
CA GLU A 758 16.99 43.49 -4.04
C GLU A 758 15.48 43.28 -3.75
N PRO A 759 14.56 43.90 -4.52
CA PRO A 759 13.12 43.71 -4.36
C PRO A 759 12.66 42.23 -4.40
N SER A 760 11.57 41.91 -3.71
CA SER A 760 10.97 40.56 -3.74
C SER A 760 10.59 40.11 -5.16
N GLY A 761 10.70 38.80 -5.42
CA GLY A 761 10.42 38.24 -6.74
C GLY A 761 11.05 36.85 -6.92
N LEU A 762 11.38 36.53 -8.17
CA LEU A 762 12.01 35.26 -8.56
C LEU A 762 13.51 35.44 -8.76
N PHE A 763 14.29 34.62 -8.07
CA PHE A 763 15.74 34.56 -8.15
C PHE A 763 16.20 33.17 -8.55
N GLN A 764 17.40 33.09 -9.11
CA GLN A 764 18.15 31.84 -9.29
C GLN A 764 19.55 31.98 -8.72
N LEU A 765 20.05 30.87 -8.19
CA LEU A 765 21.42 30.73 -7.70
C LEU A 765 22.06 29.55 -8.43
N THR A 766 22.68 29.87 -9.58
CA THR A 766 23.36 28.89 -10.44
C THR A 766 24.78 28.69 -9.96
N VAL A 767 24.98 27.77 -9.01
CA VAL A 767 26.27 27.55 -8.35
C VAL A 767 26.74 26.12 -8.60
N PRO A 768 27.95 25.93 -9.18
CA PRO A 768 28.49 24.60 -9.43
C PRO A 768 28.70 23.82 -8.13
N THR A 769 28.77 22.49 -8.25
CA THR A 769 28.95 21.60 -7.10
C THR A 769 30.23 21.95 -6.33
N GLY A 770 30.10 22.04 -5.00
CA GLY A 770 31.20 22.48 -4.13
C GLY A 770 31.35 24.00 -3.99
N GLY A 771 30.53 24.82 -4.66
CA GLY A 771 30.56 26.30 -4.57
C GLY A 771 29.96 26.92 -3.29
N GLY A 772 29.55 26.11 -2.30
CA GLY A 772 29.05 26.62 -1.02
C GLY A 772 27.58 27.07 -1.02
N LYS A 773 26.73 26.39 -1.82
CA LYS A 773 25.32 26.75 -2.04
C LYS A 773 24.48 26.81 -0.76
N THR A 774 24.64 25.82 0.14
CA THR A 774 23.81 25.66 1.35
C THR A 774 23.84 26.88 2.25
N VAL A 775 25.03 27.30 2.71
CA VAL A 775 25.15 28.47 3.61
C VAL A 775 24.90 29.79 2.86
N SER A 776 25.29 29.88 1.59
CA SER A 776 25.11 31.10 0.80
C SER A 776 23.63 31.41 0.52
N SER A 777 22.83 30.39 0.20
CA SER A 777 21.38 30.53 0.02
C SER A 777 20.65 30.88 1.32
N LEU A 778 21.04 30.29 2.45
CA LEU A 778 20.51 30.68 3.77
C LEU A 778 20.86 32.14 4.11
N ALA A 779 22.10 32.57 3.86
CA ALA A 779 22.53 33.94 4.09
C ALA A 779 21.76 34.96 3.22
N PHE A 780 21.52 34.62 1.94
CA PHE A 780 20.62 35.40 1.07
C PHE A 780 19.22 35.50 1.68
N ALA A 781 18.62 34.37 2.05
CA ALA A 781 17.24 34.35 2.52
C ALA A 781 17.03 35.12 3.82
N LEU A 782 17.92 34.99 4.80
CA LEU A 782 17.86 35.78 6.05
C LEU A 782 18.04 37.28 5.78
N ARG A 783 18.98 37.65 4.91
CA ARG A 783 19.18 39.06 4.55
C ARG A 783 17.94 39.64 3.84
N HIS A 784 17.36 38.87 2.93
CA HIS A 784 16.16 39.24 2.20
C HIS A 784 14.92 39.29 3.11
N ALA A 785 14.83 38.37 4.07
CA ALA A 785 13.78 38.34 5.07
C ALA A 785 13.78 39.61 5.93
N ILE A 786 14.95 40.04 6.42
CA ILE A 786 15.07 41.30 7.17
C ILE A 786 14.71 42.51 6.31
N ARG A 787 15.16 42.55 5.06
CA ARG A 787 14.96 43.71 4.19
C ARG A 787 13.48 43.97 3.86
N HIS A 788 12.72 42.89 3.71
CA HIS A 788 11.34 42.89 3.22
C HIS A 788 10.33 42.33 4.22
N ASP A 789 10.71 42.24 5.50
CA ASP A 789 9.87 41.78 6.61
C ASP A 789 9.19 40.43 6.34
N LYS A 790 9.98 39.45 5.87
CA LYS A 790 9.48 38.08 5.62
C LYS A 790 9.37 37.33 6.94
N GLN A 791 8.31 36.54 7.07
CA GLN A 791 7.98 35.83 8.31
C GLN A 791 8.72 34.50 8.44
N HIS A 792 8.92 33.78 7.34
CA HIS A 792 9.58 32.47 7.36
C HIS A 792 10.59 32.30 6.21
N ILE A 793 11.51 31.37 6.40
CA ILE A 793 12.37 30.81 5.37
C ILE A 793 11.99 29.34 5.20
N ILE A 794 11.58 28.96 4.00
CA ILE A 794 11.19 27.59 3.67
C ILE A 794 12.22 27.03 2.69
N TYR A 795 12.98 26.04 3.14
CA TYR A 795 14.02 25.35 2.38
C TYR A 795 13.49 24.00 1.87
N VAL A 796 13.18 23.94 0.58
CA VAL A 796 12.57 22.79 -0.09
C VAL A 796 13.65 21.96 -0.80
N ILE A 797 13.76 20.68 -0.45
CA ILE A 797 14.81 19.76 -0.93
C ILE A 797 14.16 18.58 -1.69
N PRO A 798 14.77 18.04 -2.75
CA PRO A 798 14.15 16.95 -3.52
C PRO A 798 14.15 15.58 -2.83
N TYR A 799 15.21 15.22 -2.10
CA TYR A 799 15.36 13.87 -1.51
C TYR A 799 15.44 13.89 0.01
N THR A 800 14.88 12.86 0.64
CA THR A 800 14.97 12.62 2.09
C THR A 800 16.38 12.29 2.55
N SER A 801 17.30 11.88 1.68
CA SER A 801 18.70 11.61 2.07
C SER A 801 19.55 12.87 2.30
N ILE A 802 19.11 14.02 1.78
CA ILE A 802 19.83 15.31 1.92
C ILE A 802 19.31 16.12 3.10
N ILE A 803 18.03 15.93 3.46
CA ILE A 803 17.34 16.80 4.40
C ILE A 803 18.00 16.79 5.78
N GLU A 804 18.39 15.61 6.27
CA GLU A 804 19.03 15.43 7.58
C GLU A 804 20.35 16.21 7.66
N GLN A 805 21.14 16.21 6.58
CA GLN A 805 22.42 16.93 6.53
C GLN A 805 22.21 18.45 6.52
N ASN A 806 21.34 18.97 5.65
CA ASN A 806 21.09 20.40 5.56
C ASN A 806 20.40 20.93 6.83
N ALA A 807 19.44 20.18 7.38
CA ALA A 807 18.77 20.50 8.63
C ALA A 807 19.75 20.53 9.81
N ALA A 808 20.67 19.56 9.90
CA ALA A 808 21.71 19.56 10.93
C ALA A 808 22.62 20.78 10.84
N VAL A 809 23.05 21.19 9.63
CA VAL A 809 23.83 22.42 9.43
C VAL A 809 23.05 23.64 9.89
N PHE A 810 21.76 23.74 9.54
CA PHE A 810 20.93 24.88 9.95
C PHE A 810 20.69 24.90 11.46
N LYS A 811 20.39 23.75 12.08
CA LYS A 811 20.24 23.62 13.55
C LYS A 811 21.53 24.04 14.27
N TYR A 812 22.69 23.64 13.76
CA TYR A 812 23.99 24.03 14.31
C TYR A 812 24.22 25.56 14.27
N ILE A 813 23.86 26.22 13.15
CA ILE A 813 24.08 27.66 12.99
C ILE A 813 23.00 28.49 13.72
N LEU A 814 21.73 28.07 13.64
CA LEU A 814 20.58 28.87 14.03
C LEU A 814 19.99 28.50 15.41
N GLY A 815 20.36 27.35 15.97
CA GLY A 815 19.72 26.77 17.15
C GLY A 815 18.60 25.78 16.78
N CYS A 816 18.53 24.65 17.50
CA CYS A 816 17.56 23.58 17.25
C CYS A 816 16.10 24.03 17.41
N GLU A 817 15.86 25.01 18.29
CA GLU A 817 14.55 25.59 18.57
C GLU A 817 13.97 26.33 17.35
N ASN A 818 14.82 26.90 16.48
CA ASN A 818 14.41 27.78 15.37
C ASN A 818 14.24 27.06 14.02
N VAL A 819 14.67 25.80 13.93
CA VAL A 819 14.65 25.02 12.69
C VAL A 819 13.65 23.86 12.81
N LEU A 820 12.73 23.77 11.86
CA LEU A 820 11.82 22.63 11.69
C LEU A 820 12.36 21.72 10.60
N GLU A 821 12.43 20.43 10.88
CA GLU A 821 12.75 19.40 9.89
C GLU A 821 11.47 18.58 9.65
N ASP A 822 10.85 18.74 8.47
CA ASP A 822 9.53 18.16 8.17
C ASP A 822 9.64 17.10 7.06
N HIS A 823 9.87 15.84 7.49
CA HIS A 823 9.78 14.63 6.66
C HIS A 823 9.44 13.40 7.51
N CYS A 824 9.17 12.25 6.86
CA CYS A 824 8.67 11.04 7.51
C CYS A 824 9.67 10.30 8.43
N ASN A 825 10.96 10.67 8.43
CA ASN A 825 12.04 9.91 9.11
C ASN A 825 12.69 10.66 10.29
N VAL A 826 12.05 11.71 10.84
CA VAL A 826 12.61 12.43 12.00
C VAL A 826 12.35 11.66 13.29
N VAL A 827 13.42 11.37 14.04
CA VAL A 827 13.38 10.82 15.41
C VAL A 827 13.51 11.96 16.41
N PHE A 828 12.75 11.89 17.50
CA PHE A 828 12.76 12.88 18.57
C PHE A 828 13.38 12.28 19.82
N GLU A 829 14.13 13.08 20.57
CA GLU A 829 14.85 12.60 21.76
C GLU A 829 13.92 12.41 22.97
N SER A 830 12.72 13.02 22.93
CA SER A 830 11.71 12.92 23.99
C SER A 830 10.27 13.06 23.46
N GLU A 831 9.30 12.61 24.26
CA GLU A 831 7.87 12.75 23.97
C GLU A 831 7.41 14.22 23.94
N GLU A 832 8.00 15.09 24.77
CA GLU A 832 7.74 16.53 24.74
C GLU A 832 8.22 17.19 23.44
N GLU A 833 9.41 16.81 22.97
CA GLU A 833 9.97 17.29 21.69
C GLU A 833 9.16 16.79 20.49
N LEU A 834 8.69 15.53 20.56
CA LEU A 834 7.79 14.93 19.57
C LEU A 834 6.49 15.73 19.45
N VAL A 835 5.82 16.03 20.56
CA VAL A 835 4.57 16.81 20.56
C VAL A 835 4.81 18.21 19.99
N ARG A 836 5.84 18.93 20.46
CA ARG A 836 6.17 20.28 19.95
C ARG A 836 6.47 20.27 18.45
N SER A 837 7.22 19.29 17.98
CA SER A 837 7.61 19.20 16.57
C SER A 837 6.48 18.71 15.67
N GLN A 838 5.56 17.88 16.17
CA GLN A 838 4.35 17.50 15.45
C GLN A 838 3.43 18.69 15.23
N LEU A 839 3.22 19.47 16.29
CA LEU A 839 2.46 20.71 16.23
C LEU A 839 3.15 21.69 15.25
N ALA A 840 4.46 21.90 15.37
CA ALA A 840 5.19 22.74 14.42
C ALA A 840 5.14 22.22 12.96
N ALA A 841 5.10 20.91 12.74
CA ALA A 841 4.98 20.31 11.41
C ALA A 841 3.57 20.42 10.81
N GLU A 842 2.52 20.46 11.62
CA GLU A 842 1.14 20.67 11.16
C GLU A 842 0.88 22.15 10.80
N ASN A 843 1.63 23.07 11.43
CA ASN A 843 1.40 24.51 11.33
C ASN A 843 2.48 25.26 10.52
N TRP A 844 3.72 24.78 10.47
CA TRP A 844 4.91 25.50 9.95
C TRP A 844 5.15 26.86 10.63
N ASP A 845 5.10 26.89 11.96
CA ASP A 845 5.20 28.12 12.78
C ASP A 845 6.64 28.52 13.15
N LYS A 846 7.65 27.71 12.85
CA LYS A 846 9.07 28.03 13.11
C LYS A 846 9.63 29.04 12.08
N PRO A 847 10.63 29.88 12.44
CA PRO A 847 11.24 30.83 11.49
C PRO A 847 11.88 30.17 10.27
N VAL A 848 12.49 28.99 10.43
CA VAL A 848 13.14 28.25 9.35
C VAL A 848 12.55 26.84 9.26
N ILE A 849 11.94 26.54 8.10
CA ILE A 849 11.36 25.23 7.79
C ILE A 849 12.21 24.55 6.73
N VAL A 850 12.69 23.34 7.00
CA VAL A 850 13.34 22.47 6.02
C VAL A 850 12.38 21.34 5.69
N THR A 851 12.00 21.23 4.43
CA THR A 851 11.00 20.26 3.97
C THR A 851 11.36 19.67 2.61
N THR A 852 10.53 18.75 2.12
CA THR A 852 10.74 18.08 0.84
C THR A 852 9.84 18.64 -0.26
N ASN A 853 10.20 18.46 -1.54
CA ASN A 853 9.32 18.76 -2.68
C ASN A 853 7.94 18.08 -2.52
N VAL A 854 7.92 16.83 -2.04
CA VAL A 854 6.70 16.06 -1.78
C VAL A 854 5.82 16.76 -0.77
N GLN A 855 6.34 17.04 0.42
CA GLN A 855 5.57 17.70 1.48
C GLN A 855 5.10 19.10 1.07
N PHE A 856 5.98 19.88 0.42
CA PHE A 856 5.66 21.24 -0.01
C PHE A 856 4.53 21.26 -1.05
N PHE A 857 4.71 20.59 -2.19
CA PHE A 857 3.73 20.66 -3.27
C PHE A 857 2.45 19.87 -2.97
N GLU A 858 2.51 18.68 -2.36
CA GLU A 858 1.29 17.94 -2.04
C GLU A 858 0.42 18.65 -1.01
N SER A 859 1.02 19.44 -0.11
CA SER A 859 0.24 20.28 0.82
C SER A 859 -0.53 21.35 0.05
N LEU A 860 0.11 22.02 -0.92
CA LEU A 860 -0.50 23.08 -1.75
C LEU A 860 -1.68 22.57 -2.61
N PHE A 861 -1.69 21.30 -2.98
CA PHE A 861 -2.78 20.68 -3.76
C PHE A 861 -3.74 19.82 -2.92
N SER A 862 -3.52 19.70 -1.61
CA SER A 862 -4.33 18.85 -0.73
C SER A 862 -5.77 19.37 -0.58
N ASN A 863 -6.62 18.47 -0.09
CA ASN A 863 -7.97 18.78 0.39
C ASN A 863 -8.16 18.43 1.87
N LYS A 864 -7.19 17.78 2.52
CA LYS A 864 -7.31 17.32 3.92
C LYS A 864 -6.94 18.44 4.88
N THR A 865 -7.74 18.62 5.93
CA THR A 865 -7.50 19.60 7.01
C THR A 865 -6.06 19.57 7.51
N SER A 866 -5.58 18.40 7.91
CA SER A 866 -4.22 18.22 8.47
C SER A 866 -3.08 18.66 7.55
N LYS A 867 -3.21 18.49 6.22
CA LYS A 867 -2.18 18.93 5.25
C LYS A 867 -2.34 20.41 4.91
N CYS A 868 -3.55 20.95 4.97
CA CYS A 868 -3.81 22.35 4.63
C CYS A 868 -3.49 23.34 5.77
N ARG A 869 -3.47 22.92 7.04
CA ARG A 869 -3.23 23.82 8.19
C ARG A 869 -2.00 24.72 8.05
N LYS A 870 -0.90 24.21 7.49
CA LYS A 870 0.37 24.94 7.29
C LYS A 870 0.41 25.97 6.17
N LEU A 871 -0.55 25.96 5.22
CA LEU A 871 -0.40 26.71 3.97
C LEU A 871 -0.33 28.23 4.16
N HIS A 872 -1.12 28.78 5.09
CA HIS A 872 -1.11 30.22 5.35
C HIS A 872 0.26 30.74 5.81
N ASN A 873 1.05 29.93 6.54
CA ASN A 873 2.42 30.28 6.94
C ASN A 873 3.44 30.24 5.79
N ILE A 874 3.06 29.78 4.60
CA ILE A 874 3.87 29.95 3.39
C ILE A 874 3.81 31.41 2.92
N ALA A 875 2.71 32.12 3.15
CA ALA A 875 2.59 33.51 2.75
C ALA A 875 3.69 34.38 3.39
N ASN A 876 4.12 35.41 2.68
CA ASN A 876 5.17 36.33 3.11
C ASN A 876 6.50 35.64 3.50
N SER A 877 6.85 34.54 2.82
CA SER A 877 8.08 33.77 3.09
C SER A 877 9.14 33.92 1.99
N VAL A 878 10.39 33.57 2.32
CA VAL A 878 11.42 33.25 1.32
C VAL A 878 11.44 31.74 1.12
N VAL A 879 11.12 31.28 -0.09
CA VAL A 879 11.10 29.86 -0.45
C VAL A 879 12.32 29.53 -1.32
N ILE A 880 13.20 28.68 -0.81
CA ILE A 880 14.37 28.18 -1.54
C ILE A 880 14.06 26.78 -2.06
N PHE A 881 14.16 26.59 -3.37
CA PHE A 881 14.09 25.27 -4.01
C PHE A 881 15.51 24.81 -4.33
N ASP A 882 16.08 23.95 -3.48
CA ASP A 882 17.39 23.35 -3.74
C ASP A 882 17.29 22.25 -4.78
N GLU A 883 18.34 22.11 -5.59
CA GLU A 883 18.39 21.27 -6.77
C GLU A 883 17.14 21.40 -7.66
N ALA A 884 16.79 22.65 -8.04
CA ALA A 884 15.57 22.98 -8.79
C ALA A 884 15.38 22.21 -10.11
N GLN A 885 16.43 21.60 -10.67
CA GLN A 885 16.33 20.68 -11.82
C GLN A 885 15.55 19.39 -11.52
N MET A 886 15.47 18.99 -10.24
CA MET A 886 14.75 17.81 -9.77
C MET A 886 13.25 18.04 -9.54
N LEU A 887 12.71 19.19 -9.99
CA LEU A 887 11.27 19.40 -10.00
C LEU A 887 10.59 18.31 -10.86
N PRO A 888 9.46 17.75 -10.39
CA PRO A 888 8.86 16.56 -10.99
C PRO A 888 8.29 16.88 -12.39
N VAL A 889 8.96 16.40 -13.44
CA VAL A 889 8.58 16.67 -14.84
C VAL A 889 7.09 16.40 -15.14
N PRO A 890 6.46 15.29 -14.70
CA PRO A 890 5.03 15.03 -14.97
C PRO A 890 4.06 16.05 -14.36
N TYR A 891 4.51 16.84 -13.39
CA TYR A 891 3.75 17.83 -12.62
C TYR A 891 4.41 19.22 -12.66
N LEU A 892 5.35 19.45 -13.57
CA LEU A 892 6.16 20.66 -13.62
C LEU A 892 5.28 21.91 -13.79
N GLN A 893 4.30 21.85 -14.69
CA GLN A 893 3.43 23.00 -14.95
C GLN A 893 2.57 23.39 -13.73
N PRO A 894 1.88 22.47 -13.03
CA PRO A 894 1.24 22.77 -11.75
C PRO A 894 2.20 23.36 -10.70
N CYS A 895 3.43 22.83 -10.58
CA CYS A 895 4.43 23.33 -9.62
C CYS A 895 4.84 24.78 -9.93
N ILE A 896 5.14 25.08 -11.20
CA ILE A 896 5.50 26.44 -11.63
C ILE A 896 4.32 27.42 -11.43
N ARG A 897 3.08 26.98 -11.69
CA ARG A 897 1.89 27.81 -11.43
C ARG A 897 1.71 28.09 -9.94
N ALA A 898 1.96 27.11 -9.06
CA ALA A 898 1.94 27.33 -7.62
C ALA A 898 3.03 28.31 -7.15
N ILE A 899 4.27 28.17 -7.65
CA ILE A 899 5.36 29.11 -7.34
C ILE A 899 5.01 30.53 -7.80
N THR A 900 4.47 30.67 -9.00
CA THR A 900 4.05 31.97 -9.56
C THR A 900 2.96 32.60 -8.69
N GLU A 901 1.96 31.82 -8.30
CA GLU A 901 0.86 32.25 -7.45
C GLU A 901 1.36 32.75 -6.09
N LEU A 902 2.29 32.03 -5.44
CA LEU A 902 2.91 32.43 -4.18
C LEU A 902 3.64 33.78 -4.27
N ILE A 903 4.37 34.02 -5.37
CA ILE A 903 5.10 35.28 -5.58
C ILE A 903 4.13 36.43 -5.83
N VAL A 904 3.15 36.22 -6.71
CA VAL A 904 2.25 37.29 -7.20
C VAL A 904 1.23 37.70 -6.15
N ASN A 905 0.58 36.73 -5.48
CA ASN A 905 -0.57 36.99 -4.62
C ASN A 905 -0.29 36.80 -3.13
N TYR A 906 0.79 36.09 -2.74
CA TYR A 906 1.09 35.75 -1.34
C TYR A 906 2.44 36.30 -0.86
N ARG A 907 2.95 37.34 -1.54
CA ARG A 907 4.15 38.11 -1.13
C ARG A 907 5.41 37.26 -0.92
N CYS A 908 5.50 36.09 -1.53
CA CYS A 908 6.68 35.24 -1.40
C CYS A 908 7.82 35.72 -2.30
N SER A 909 9.05 35.40 -1.90
CA SER A 909 10.21 35.42 -2.80
C SER A 909 10.67 33.99 -3.03
N ALA A 910 10.94 33.61 -4.27
CA ALA A 910 11.41 32.27 -4.61
C ALA A 910 12.86 32.29 -5.09
N VAL A 911 13.66 31.32 -4.65
CA VAL A 911 15.05 31.15 -5.08
C VAL A 911 15.23 29.74 -5.65
N LEU A 912 15.54 29.65 -6.95
CA LEU A 912 15.84 28.39 -7.62
C LEU A 912 17.35 28.11 -7.52
N CYS A 913 17.73 27.15 -6.68
CA CYS A 913 19.12 26.83 -6.36
C CYS A 913 19.56 25.56 -7.10
N THR A 914 20.64 25.59 -7.89
CA THR A 914 21.03 24.43 -8.70
C THR A 914 22.45 24.54 -9.27
N ALA A 915 23.07 23.39 -9.52
CA ALA A 915 24.32 23.26 -10.29
C ALA A 915 24.08 22.97 -11.79
N THR A 916 22.84 22.79 -12.23
CA THR A 916 22.46 22.52 -13.62
C THR A 916 21.14 23.21 -13.90
N GLN A 917 21.19 24.51 -14.20
CA GLN A 917 19.99 25.35 -14.27
C GLN A 917 18.99 24.83 -15.30
N PRO A 918 17.77 24.45 -14.88
CA PRO A 918 16.72 24.05 -15.81
C PRO A 918 16.17 25.25 -16.58
N SER A 919 15.74 25.01 -17.82
CA SER A 919 15.16 26.02 -18.73
C SER A 919 13.72 26.40 -18.36
N LEU A 920 13.50 26.88 -17.13
CA LEU A 920 12.17 27.14 -16.56
C LEU A 920 11.58 28.51 -16.89
N GLN A 921 12.39 29.49 -17.30
CA GLN A 921 11.93 30.86 -17.56
C GLN A 921 10.74 30.94 -18.53
N GLN A 922 10.67 30.03 -19.50
CA GLN A 922 9.58 29.96 -20.48
C GLN A 922 8.21 29.58 -19.89
N PHE A 923 8.17 29.04 -18.67
CA PHE A 923 6.94 28.63 -17.99
C PHE A 923 6.43 29.67 -16.98
N PHE A 924 7.27 30.66 -16.64
CA PHE A 924 6.85 31.81 -15.84
C PHE A 924 6.26 32.90 -16.75
N PRO A 925 5.39 33.77 -16.22
CA PRO A 925 4.90 34.93 -16.97
C PRO A 925 6.05 35.82 -17.46
N ASP A 926 5.93 36.42 -18.65
CA ASP A 926 6.97 37.28 -19.24
C ASP A 926 7.36 38.49 -18.36
N THR A 927 6.42 38.93 -17.51
CA THR A 927 6.62 39.99 -16.52
C THR A 927 7.51 39.56 -15.35
N MET A 928 7.71 38.24 -15.15
CA MET A 928 8.49 37.66 -14.07
C MET A 928 9.81 37.10 -14.63
N LYS A 929 10.86 37.92 -14.56
CA LYS A 929 12.21 37.50 -14.95
C LYS A 929 12.99 36.95 -13.75
N CYS A 930 13.57 35.79 -13.92
CA CYS A 930 14.46 35.19 -12.95
C CYS A 930 15.77 36.00 -12.85
N GLN A 931 16.10 36.49 -11.65
CA GLN A 931 17.33 37.24 -11.42
C GLN A 931 18.46 36.34 -10.95
N GLU A 932 19.58 36.31 -11.68
CA GLU A 932 20.77 35.56 -11.29
C GLU A 932 21.50 36.21 -10.10
N ILE A 933 21.80 35.40 -9.09
CA ILE A 933 22.56 35.79 -7.90
C ILE A 933 24.05 35.50 -8.08
N CYS A 934 24.40 34.38 -8.72
CA CYS A 934 25.78 33.94 -8.85
C CYS A 934 26.59 34.87 -9.77
N PRO A 935 27.72 35.45 -9.32
CA PRO A 935 28.55 36.30 -10.14
C PRO A 935 29.39 35.47 -11.11
N ASP A 936 29.47 35.90 -12.37
CA ASP A 936 30.30 35.27 -13.40
C ASP A 936 30.07 33.74 -13.50
N VAL A 937 28.81 33.33 -13.72
CA VAL A 937 28.42 31.91 -13.76
C VAL A 937 29.38 31.09 -14.63
N LYS A 938 29.74 31.57 -15.82
CA LYS A 938 30.67 30.89 -16.71
C LYS A 938 32.05 30.68 -16.06
N GLY A 939 32.66 31.74 -15.53
CA GLY A 939 33.98 31.63 -14.87
C GLY A 939 33.95 30.76 -13.60
N GLN A 940 32.84 30.75 -12.86
CA GLN A 940 32.67 29.84 -11.72
C GLN A 940 32.62 28.38 -12.19
N TYR A 941 31.84 28.05 -13.23
CA TYR A 941 31.76 26.68 -13.75
C TYR A 941 33.11 26.19 -14.28
N GLU A 942 33.83 27.04 -15.03
CA GLU A 942 35.17 26.72 -15.52
C GLU A 942 36.15 26.46 -14.37
N PHE A 943 36.12 27.27 -13.31
CA PHE A 943 36.97 27.10 -12.13
C PHE A 943 36.65 25.82 -11.35
N PHE A 944 35.35 25.53 -11.14
CA PHE A 944 34.90 24.34 -10.41
C PHE A 944 34.84 23.08 -11.30
N LYS A 945 35.30 23.11 -12.55
CA LYS A 945 35.41 21.92 -13.41
C LYS A 945 36.60 21.04 -12.98
N ARG A 946 36.33 20.01 -12.18
CA ARG A 946 37.36 19.19 -11.50
C ARG A 946 37.76 17.88 -12.19
N THR A 947 37.03 17.55 -13.24
CA THR A 947 37.16 16.31 -14.02
C THR A 947 36.91 16.63 -15.49
N ASP A 948 37.46 15.79 -16.36
CA ASP A 948 37.02 15.70 -17.74
C ASP A 948 35.90 14.65 -17.86
N ILE A 949 34.91 14.92 -18.72
CA ILE A 949 33.81 13.99 -18.98
C ILE A 949 34.08 13.32 -20.32
N GLN A 950 34.20 12.00 -20.31
CA GLN A 950 34.57 11.20 -21.47
C GLN A 950 33.49 10.19 -21.79
N ASP A 951 33.11 10.10 -23.06
CA ASP A 951 32.21 9.05 -23.54
C ASP A 951 32.99 7.76 -23.82
N LYS A 952 32.54 6.65 -23.22
CA LYS A 952 33.07 5.30 -23.42
C LYS A 952 32.21 4.45 -24.36
N GLY A 953 31.09 4.99 -24.85
CA GLY A 953 30.16 4.30 -25.73
C GLY A 953 29.47 3.14 -25.02
N ASN A 954 29.21 2.07 -25.77
CA ASN A 954 28.56 0.87 -25.24
C ASN A 954 29.57 -0.05 -24.55
N LEU A 955 29.24 -0.51 -23.34
CA LEU A 955 30.01 -1.48 -22.57
C LEU A 955 29.16 -2.71 -22.24
N SER A 956 29.76 -3.90 -22.28
CA SER A 956 29.18 -5.10 -21.67
C SER A 956 29.41 -5.10 -20.15
N ASP A 957 28.64 -5.92 -19.43
CA ASP A 957 28.77 -6.08 -17.98
C ASP A 957 30.18 -6.57 -17.59
N GLU A 958 30.77 -7.47 -18.38
CA GLU A 958 32.12 -8.00 -18.18
C GLU A 958 33.19 -6.92 -18.41
N GLN A 959 33.01 -6.08 -19.44
CA GLN A 959 33.91 -4.97 -19.73
C GLN A 959 33.89 -3.94 -18.60
N LEU A 960 32.70 -3.55 -18.14
CA LEU A 960 32.56 -2.64 -17.01
C LEU A 960 33.21 -3.23 -15.75
N ALA A 961 32.92 -4.49 -15.41
CA ALA A 961 33.51 -5.14 -14.25
C ALA A 961 35.05 -5.22 -14.33
N ALA A 962 35.61 -5.46 -15.53
CA ALA A 962 37.06 -5.45 -15.73
C ALA A 962 37.67 -4.06 -15.50
N LEU A 963 37.01 -2.99 -15.98
CA LEU A 963 37.44 -1.61 -15.74
C LEU A 963 37.42 -1.26 -14.25
N LEU A 964 36.32 -1.59 -13.55
CA LEU A 964 36.18 -1.26 -12.13
C LEU A 964 37.22 -1.94 -11.23
N ARG A 965 37.66 -3.17 -11.57
CA ARG A 965 38.71 -3.87 -10.81
C ARG A 965 40.07 -3.19 -10.90
N GLN A 966 40.36 -2.51 -12.00
CA GLN A 966 41.63 -1.81 -12.22
C GLN A 966 41.74 -0.53 -11.38
N GLU A 967 40.62 0.00 -10.91
CA GLU A 967 40.57 1.23 -10.14
C GLU A 967 40.75 0.96 -8.64
N ASN A 968 41.49 1.84 -7.96
CA ASN A 968 41.66 1.79 -6.51
C ASN A 968 40.51 2.50 -5.77
N GLN A 969 40.11 3.70 -6.23
CA GLN A 969 39.00 4.48 -5.67
C GLN A 969 38.06 4.93 -6.79
N VAL A 970 36.97 4.17 -7.00
CA VAL A 970 36.00 4.40 -8.07
C VAL A 970 34.57 4.40 -7.56
N LEU A 971 33.76 5.29 -8.13
CA LEU A 971 32.31 5.28 -7.99
C LEU A 971 31.67 4.89 -9.32
N CYS A 972 30.86 3.84 -9.34
CA CYS A 972 30.05 3.42 -10.47
C CYS A 972 28.56 3.62 -10.15
N ILE A 973 27.85 4.38 -10.98
CA ILE A 973 26.44 4.68 -10.81
C ILE A 973 25.65 4.10 -12.00
N LEU A 974 24.68 3.24 -11.68
CA LEU A 974 23.84 2.54 -12.66
C LEU A 974 22.36 2.89 -12.51
N ASN A 975 21.60 2.72 -13.58
CA ASN A 975 20.18 3.10 -13.66
C ASN A 975 19.22 2.12 -12.98
N SER A 976 19.67 0.90 -12.64
CA SER A 976 18.82 -0.17 -12.12
C SER A 976 19.43 -0.83 -10.89
N ARG A 977 18.61 -1.02 -9.83
CA ARG A 977 19.00 -1.73 -8.60
C ARG A 977 19.51 -3.14 -8.90
N ARG A 978 18.88 -3.84 -9.85
CA ARG A 978 19.28 -5.19 -10.28
C ARG A 978 20.66 -5.18 -10.93
N GLN A 979 20.95 -4.18 -11.76
CA GLN A 979 22.26 -4.06 -12.41
C GLN A 979 23.37 -3.75 -11.40
N VAL A 980 23.08 -2.91 -10.40
CA VAL A 980 24.00 -2.65 -9.28
C VAL A 980 24.36 -3.94 -8.55
N GLN A 981 23.39 -4.81 -8.24
CA GLN A 981 23.66 -6.11 -7.63
C GLN A 981 24.51 -7.01 -8.53
N MET A 982 24.18 -7.14 -9.82
CA MET A 982 24.92 -7.98 -10.77
C MET A 982 26.39 -7.52 -10.94
N ILE A 983 26.62 -6.23 -11.14
CA ILE A 983 27.98 -5.69 -11.29
C ILE A 983 28.75 -5.75 -9.96
N TYR A 984 28.08 -5.55 -8.82
CA TYR A 984 28.69 -5.75 -7.51
C TYR A 984 29.19 -7.18 -7.32
N GLU A 985 28.34 -8.18 -7.59
CA GLU A 985 28.72 -9.59 -7.49
C GLU A 985 29.88 -9.92 -8.42
N ALA A 986 29.89 -9.40 -9.64
CA ALA A 986 30.98 -9.59 -10.58
C ALA A 986 32.31 -8.99 -10.05
N VAL A 987 32.30 -7.83 -9.41
CA VAL A 987 33.49 -7.10 -8.94
C VAL A 987 33.85 -7.41 -7.47
N LYS A 988 33.12 -8.33 -6.82
CA LYS A 988 33.21 -8.58 -5.38
C LYS A 988 34.62 -8.99 -4.93
N GLU A 989 35.29 -8.07 -4.25
CA GLU A 989 36.63 -8.19 -3.66
C GLU A 989 36.71 -7.29 -2.41
N GLU A 990 37.81 -7.35 -1.67
CA GLU A 990 38.03 -6.44 -0.53
C GLU A 990 37.98 -4.97 -0.97
N GLY A 991 37.18 -4.16 -0.27
CA GLY A 991 37.00 -2.75 -0.58
C GLY A 991 35.96 -2.46 -1.67
N THR A 992 35.19 -3.45 -2.12
CA THR A 992 34.02 -3.24 -3.01
C THR A 992 32.74 -3.11 -2.18
N TYR A 993 31.93 -2.10 -2.48
CA TYR A 993 30.70 -1.76 -1.76
C TYR A 993 29.51 -1.60 -2.70
N HIS A 994 28.34 -2.05 -2.27
CA HIS A 994 27.06 -1.80 -2.95
C HIS A 994 26.25 -0.78 -2.15
N LEU A 995 25.59 0.18 -2.81
CA LEU A 995 24.70 1.11 -2.14
C LEU A 995 23.43 1.38 -2.95
N SER A 996 22.28 0.98 -2.41
CA SER A 996 20.97 1.18 -3.04
C SER A 996 19.87 1.45 -2.00
N THR A 997 18.68 1.82 -2.47
CA THR A 997 17.49 1.97 -1.60
C THR A 997 16.88 0.64 -1.15
N LEU A 998 17.49 -0.51 -1.49
CA LEU A 998 17.15 -1.82 -0.93
C LEU A 998 17.76 -2.04 0.46
N MET A 999 18.60 -1.11 0.91
CA MET A 999 19.09 -1.04 2.28
C MET A 999 18.23 -0.07 3.09
N TYR A 1000 17.87 -0.45 4.32
CA TYR A 1000 17.08 0.43 5.21
C TYR A 1000 17.95 1.60 5.68
N PRO A 1001 17.35 2.75 6.07
CA PRO A 1001 18.06 3.96 6.45
C PRO A 1001 19.26 3.79 7.40
N GLU A 1002 19.10 3.10 8.53
CA GLU A 1002 20.19 2.94 9.52
C GLU A 1002 21.37 2.13 8.99
N HIS A 1003 21.12 1.06 8.22
CA HIS A 1003 22.18 0.30 7.56
C HIS A 1003 22.94 1.18 6.55
N ARG A 1004 22.23 1.97 5.73
CA ARG A 1004 22.89 2.90 4.79
C ARG A 1004 23.75 3.92 5.52
N LYS A 1005 23.31 4.43 6.67
CA LYS A 1005 24.08 5.40 7.47
C LYS A 1005 25.42 4.82 7.93
N LYS A 1006 25.42 3.58 8.44
CA LYS A 1006 26.65 2.85 8.82
C LYS A 1006 27.59 2.68 7.61
N LEU A 1007 27.05 2.22 6.48
CA LEU A 1007 27.82 1.97 5.27
C LEU A 1007 28.42 3.24 4.65
N LEU A 1008 27.65 4.33 4.63
CA LEU A 1008 28.11 5.64 4.17
C LEU A 1008 29.29 6.15 5.00
N GLN A 1009 29.27 5.92 6.32
CA GLN A 1009 30.36 6.31 7.21
C GLN A 1009 31.64 5.50 6.90
N GLU A 1010 31.52 4.18 6.74
CA GLU A 1010 32.66 3.32 6.38
C GLU A 1010 33.30 3.74 5.04
N ILE A 1011 32.48 4.00 4.02
CA ILE A 1011 32.97 4.47 2.72
C ILE A 1011 33.72 5.80 2.87
N ARG A 1012 33.19 6.76 3.65
CA ARG A 1012 33.87 8.05 3.90
C ARG A 1012 35.23 7.85 4.57
N ASP A 1013 35.31 7.00 5.58
CA ASP A 1013 36.55 6.75 6.32
C ASP A 1013 37.60 6.09 5.41
N ARG A 1014 37.21 5.14 4.56
CA ARG A 1014 38.12 4.52 3.58
C ARG A 1014 38.61 5.50 2.52
N LEU A 1015 37.73 6.34 2.00
CA LEU A 1015 38.10 7.37 1.03
C LEU A 1015 39.12 8.35 1.63
N LYS A 1016 38.88 8.77 2.89
CA LYS A 1016 39.78 9.65 3.64
C LYS A 1016 41.16 9.03 3.89
N ASP A 1017 41.19 7.74 4.21
CA ASP A 1017 42.42 6.98 4.47
C ASP A 1017 43.19 6.58 3.21
N GLY A 1018 42.66 6.86 2.01
CA GLY A 1018 43.28 6.44 0.73
C GLY A 1018 43.21 4.93 0.46
N LYS A 1019 42.37 4.20 1.20
CA LYS A 1019 42.18 2.75 1.03
C LYS A 1019 41.38 2.45 -0.23
N THR A 1020 41.51 1.22 -0.73
CA THR A 1020 40.71 0.72 -1.86
C THR A 1020 39.22 0.85 -1.55
N CYS A 1021 38.48 1.47 -2.46
CA CYS A 1021 37.04 1.71 -2.33
C CYS A 1021 36.38 1.73 -3.71
N ARG A 1022 35.68 0.65 -4.07
CA ARG A 1022 34.93 0.52 -5.32
C ARG A 1022 33.45 0.53 -4.99
N LEU A 1023 32.81 1.68 -5.10
CA LEU A 1023 31.41 1.86 -4.77
C LEU A 1023 30.55 1.68 -6.01
N ILE A 1024 29.63 0.71 -5.99
CA ILE A 1024 28.65 0.48 -7.05
C ILE A 1024 27.28 0.86 -6.48
N ALA A 1025 26.63 1.87 -7.06
CA ALA A 1025 25.44 2.47 -6.48
C ALA A 1025 24.37 2.81 -7.54
N THR A 1026 23.13 3.06 -7.08
CA THR A 1026 22.14 3.76 -7.91
C THR A 1026 22.31 5.28 -7.79
N SER A 1027 21.44 6.07 -8.43
CA SER A 1027 21.47 7.54 -8.41
C SER A 1027 21.35 8.20 -7.02
N LEU A 1028 21.16 7.44 -5.93
CA LEU A 1028 21.05 7.98 -4.58
C LEU A 1028 22.31 8.73 -4.10
N VAL A 1029 23.46 8.49 -4.72
CA VAL A 1029 24.75 9.16 -4.39
C VAL A 1029 24.97 10.45 -5.19
N GLU A 1030 24.14 10.73 -6.19
CA GLU A 1030 24.24 11.93 -7.05
C GLU A 1030 23.98 13.21 -6.26
N ALA A 1031 23.18 13.15 -5.20
CA ALA A 1031 22.83 14.29 -4.35
C ALA A 1031 22.85 13.89 -2.86
N GLY A 1032 23.37 14.76 -1.99
CA GLY A 1032 23.33 14.56 -0.53
C GLY A 1032 24.40 13.69 0.10
N VAL A 1033 25.38 13.24 -0.68
CA VAL A 1033 26.49 12.45 -0.15
C VAL A 1033 27.81 13.14 -0.43
N ASP A 1034 28.59 13.35 0.62
CA ASP A 1034 29.90 13.99 0.55
C ASP A 1034 30.98 12.94 0.23
N PHE A 1035 31.15 12.66 -1.06
CA PHE A 1035 32.14 11.73 -1.58
C PHE A 1035 33.14 12.42 -2.53
N ASP A 1036 34.40 12.00 -2.45
CA ASP A 1036 35.52 12.52 -3.24
C ASP A 1036 36.34 11.37 -3.86
N PHE A 1037 35.85 10.85 -4.99
CA PHE A 1037 36.48 9.78 -5.75
C PHE A 1037 37.49 10.31 -6.77
N GLN A 1038 38.45 9.48 -7.18
CA GLN A 1038 39.36 9.82 -8.29
C GLN A 1038 38.71 9.57 -9.66
N THR A 1039 37.96 8.48 -9.77
CA THR A 1039 37.30 8.05 -11.01
C THR A 1039 35.81 7.85 -10.77
N VAL A 1040 34.98 8.33 -11.69
CA VAL A 1040 33.51 8.12 -11.66
C VAL A 1040 33.06 7.49 -12.97
N TYR A 1041 32.28 6.43 -12.90
CA TYR A 1041 31.56 5.81 -14.00
C TYR A 1041 30.07 6.07 -13.83
N ARG A 1042 29.41 6.65 -14.84
CA ARG A 1042 27.97 6.90 -14.82
C ARG A 1042 27.32 6.33 -16.09
N GLU A 1043 26.41 5.38 -15.91
CA GLU A 1043 25.55 4.94 -17.02
C GLU A 1043 24.72 6.14 -17.50
N LEU A 1044 24.55 6.34 -18.81
CA LEU A 1044 23.83 7.47 -19.35
C LEU A 1044 22.38 7.47 -18.82
N ALA A 1045 21.95 8.61 -18.29
CA ALA A 1045 20.61 8.80 -17.73
C ALA A 1045 20.02 10.14 -18.16
N GLY A 1046 20.68 11.23 -17.76
CA GLY A 1046 20.37 12.59 -18.12
C GLY A 1046 21.64 13.42 -17.96
N ILE A 1047 21.77 14.54 -18.69
CA ILE A 1047 22.97 15.39 -18.57
C ILE A 1047 23.10 15.96 -17.15
N ASP A 1048 21.97 16.27 -16.52
CA ASP A 1048 21.92 16.69 -15.12
C ASP A 1048 22.47 15.61 -14.16
N SER A 1049 22.04 14.35 -14.31
CA SER A 1049 22.59 13.23 -13.52
C SER A 1049 24.09 13.03 -13.76
N VAL A 1050 24.55 13.16 -15.01
CA VAL A 1050 25.97 13.05 -15.36
C VAL A 1050 26.80 14.13 -14.66
N ILE A 1051 26.33 15.38 -14.67
CA ILE A 1051 27.04 16.50 -14.03
C ILE A 1051 27.05 16.35 -12.50
N GLN A 1052 25.95 15.87 -11.91
CA GLN A 1052 25.89 15.61 -10.47
C GLN A 1052 26.85 14.49 -10.05
N ALA A 1053 26.93 13.42 -10.84
CA ALA A 1053 27.92 12.35 -10.67
C ALA A 1053 29.36 12.88 -10.84
N ALA A 1054 29.63 13.69 -11.87
CA ALA A 1054 30.92 14.34 -12.09
C ALA A 1054 31.34 15.20 -10.89
N GLY A 1055 30.37 15.82 -10.19
CA GLY A 1055 30.59 16.55 -8.93
C GLY A 1055 31.02 15.70 -7.73
N ARG A 1056 31.19 14.37 -7.90
CA ARG A 1056 31.80 13.44 -6.93
C ARG A 1056 33.21 13.01 -7.33
N CYS A 1057 33.64 13.39 -8.53
CA CYS A 1057 35.01 13.22 -9.00
C CYS A 1057 35.86 14.42 -8.55
N ASN A 1058 36.96 14.15 -7.85
CA ASN A 1058 37.91 15.14 -7.36
C ASN A 1058 37.24 16.32 -6.61
N ARG A 1059 36.22 16.03 -5.81
CA ARG A 1059 35.33 17.00 -5.16
C ARG A 1059 36.06 17.96 -4.21
N GLU A 1060 37.18 17.56 -3.64
CA GLU A 1060 37.97 18.47 -2.79
C GLU A 1060 39.11 19.17 -3.56
N GLY A 1061 39.29 18.86 -4.85
CA GLY A 1061 40.36 19.43 -5.67
C GLY A 1061 41.77 19.03 -5.23
N LYS A 1062 41.90 17.89 -4.53
CA LYS A 1062 43.17 17.39 -3.98
C LYS A 1062 44.08 16.80 -5.05
N ARG A 1063 43.52 16.42 -6.20
CA ARG A 1063 44.22 15.74 -7.31
C ARG A 1063 44.27 16.67 -8.53
N ARG A 1064 45.25 16.49 -9.43
CA ARG A 1064 45.28 17.25 -10.70
C ARG A 1064 44.10 16.81 -11.56
N LYS A 1065 43.48 17.77 -12.24
CA LYS A 1065 42.31 17.54 -13.09
C LYS A 1065 42.56 16.47 -14.16
N ASP A 1066 43.76 16.47 -14.76
CA ASP A 1066 44.12 15.54 -15.83
C ASP A 1066 44.24 14.08 -15.36
N ASP A 1067 44.36 13.86 -14.04
CA ASP A 1067 44.42 12.53 -13.41
C ASP A 1067 43.04 12.05 -12.90
N CYS A 1068 41.97 12.80 -13.18
CA CYS A 1068 40.62 12.58 -12.66
C CYS A 1068 39.60 12.53 -13.81
N HIS A 1069 38.82 11.44 -13.87
CA HIS A 1069 37.97 11.16 -15.02
C HIS A 1069 36.54 10.80 -14.62
N THR A 1070 35.58 11.34 -15.37
CA THR A 1070 34.19 10.93 -15.33
C THR A 1070 33.85 10.26 -16.65
N MET A 1071 33.62 8.96 -16.60
CA MET A 1071 33.32 8.11 -17.74
C MET A 1071 31.81 7.94 -17.87
N VAL A 1072 31.24 8.40 -18.99
CA VAL A 1072 29.84 8.18 -19.35
C VAL A 1072 29.77 7.02 -20.33
N PHE A 1073 28.80 6.13 -20.15
CA PHE A 1073 28.66 4.93 -20.97
C PHE A 1073 27.21 4.45 -21.03
N THR A 1074 26.92 3.55 -21.96
CA THR A 1074 25.64 2.84 -22.03
C THR A 1074 25.90 1.34 -21.90
N LEU A 1075 25.08 0.62 -21.14
CA LEU A 1075 25.21 -0.84 -21.03
C LEU A 1075 24.51 -1.56 -22.20
N GLU A 1076 25.18 -2.60 -22.72
CA GLU A 1076 24.55 -3.56 -23.61
C GLU A 1076 23.41 -4.27 -22.87
N LYS A 1077 22.17 -4.06 -23.31
CA LYS A 1077 20.99 -4.51 -22.53
C LYS A 1077 20.77 -6.02 -22.67
N PRO A 1078 20.75 -6.80 -21.57
CA PRO A 1078 20.23 -8.16 -21.59
C PRO A 1078 18.73 -8.14 -21.91
N LYS A 1079 18.20 -9.17 -22.60
CA LYS A 1079 16.78 -9.27 -23.01
C LYS A 1079 15.76 -9.13 -21.85
N ASN A 1080 16.20 -9.26 -20.60
CA ASN A 1080 15.34 -9.35 -19.41
C ASN A 1080 15.41 -8.15 -18.44
N ILE A 1081 16.19 -7.09 -18.73
CA ILE A 1081 16.31 -5.91 -17.85
C ILE A 1081 15.59 -4.72 -18.49
N ARG A 1082 14.46 -4.32 -17.91
CA ARG A 1082 13.69 -3.15 -18.36
C ARG A 1082 14.20 -1.88 -17.68
N LEU A 1083 14.49 -0.86 -18.48
CA LEU A 1083 14.72 0.50 -17.97
C LEU A 1083 13.43 1.07 -17.36
N PRO A 1084 13.53 1.79 -16.22
CA PRO A 1084 12.43 2.59 -15.71
C PRO A 1084 11.88 3.50 -16.81
N SER A 1085 10.56 3.56 -16.95
CA SER A 1085 9.89 4.37 -17.99
C SER A 1085 10.24 5.85 -17.90
N GLU A 1086 10.50 6.34 -16.69
CA GLU A 1086 10.87 7.73 -16.39
C GLU A 1086 12.22 8.14 -16.97
N LEU A 1087 13.17 7.20 -17.12
CA LEU A 1087 14.53 7.49 -17.61
C LEU A 1087 14.64 7.47 -19.14
N LYS A 1088 13.67 6.90 -19.86
CA LYS A 1088 13.75 6.76 -21.33
C LYS A 1088 13.89 8.09 -22.05
N GLN A 1089 13.14 9.10 -21.61
CA GLN A 1089 13.15 10.43 -22.24
C GLN A 1089 14.36 11.28 -21.86
N PRO A 1090 14.75 11.37 -20.57
CA PRO A 1090 16.04 11.94 -20.18
C PRO A 1090 17.22 11.37 -20.98
N ILE A 1091 17.27 10.04 -21.17
CA ILE A 1091 18.35 9.40 -21.93
C ILE A 1091 18.31 9.87 -23.39
N ALA A 1092 17.15 9.80 -24.04
CA ALA A 1092 17.02 10.22 -25.44
C ALA A 1092 17.34 11.71 -25.64
N ALA A 1093 16.99 12.58 -24.69
CA ALA A 1093 17.34 14.00 -24.75
C ALA A 1093 18.86 14.19 -24.53
N ALA A 1094 19.48 13.44 -23.62
CA ALA A 1094 20.90 13.48 -23.36
C ALA A 1094 21.73 13.00 -24.56
N GLU A 1095 21.34 11.89 -25.20
CA GLU A 1095 21.99 11.35 -26.41
C GLU A 1095 22.04 12.40 -27.52
N GLN A 1096 20.92 13.05 -27.82
CA GLN A 1096 20.86 14.07 -28.87
C GLN A 1096 21.64 15.35 -28.52
N THR A 1097 21.71 15.71 -27.23
CA THR A 1097 22.54 16.83 -26.81
C THR A 1097 24.03 16.46 -26.93
N ALA A 1098 24.41 15.23 -26.57
CA ALA A 1098 25.78 14.74 -26.73
C ALA A 1098 26.23 14.67 -28.20
N GLU A 1099 25.32 14.39 -29.15
CA GLU A 1099 25.62 14.47 -30.59
C GLU A 1099 25.95 15.88 -31.09
N LYS A 1100 25.44 16.92 -30.41
CA LYS A 1100 25.54 18.32 -30.84
C LYS A 1100 26.67 19.09 -30.18
N TYR A 1101 27.09 18.70 -28.98
CA TYR A 1101 28.05 19.44 -28.17
C TYR A 1101 29.20 18.54 -27.72
N ASP A 1102 30.44 18.97 -27.96
CA ASP A 1102 31.63 18.25 -27.51
C ASP A 1102 31.75 18.23 -25.96
N ASP A 1103 31.40 19.35 -25.30
CA ASP A 1103 31.33 19.43 -23.83
C ASP A 1103 29.88 19.44 -23.36
N ILE A 1104 29.38 18.27 -22.96
CA ILE A 1104 28.02 18.09 -22.46
C ILE A 1104 27.76 18.80 -21.12
N ALA A 1105 28.82 19.25 -20.42
CA ALA A 1105 28.72 20.04 -19.19
C ALA A 1105 28.78 21.56 -19.43
N SER A 1106 28.87 22.02 -20.69
CA SER A 1106 28.76 23.44 -21.03
C SER A 1106 27.35 23.98 -20.70
N LEU A 1107 27.27 25.26 -20.35
CA LEU A 1107 25.99 25.92 -20.02
C LEU A 1107 25.01 25.85 -21.21
N GLU A 1108 25.53 25.93 -22.43
CA GLU A 1108 24.76 25.82 -23.66
C GLU A 1108 24.18 24.40 -23.87
N ALA A 1109 24.97 23.36 -23.59
CA ALA A 1109 24.49 21.97 -23.66
C ALA A 1109 23.43 21.68 -22.60
N ILE A 1110 23.63 22.12 -21.35
CA ILE A 1110 22.66 21.98 -20.26
C ILE A 1110 21.34 22.65 -20.63
N HIS A 1111 21.40 23.87 -21.18
CA HIS A 1111 20.21 24.60 -21.60
C HIS A 1111 19.44 23.88 -22.74
N ASP A 1112 20.15 23.38 -23.76
CA ASP A 1112 19.57 22.63 -24.89
C ASP A 1112 18.94 21.31 -24.42
N TYR A 1113 19.59 20.59 -23.49
CA TYR A 1113 19.09 19.37 -22.87
C TYR A 1113 17.72 19.58 -22.20
N PHE A 1114 17.62 20.54 -21.28
CA PHE A 1114 16.35 20.80 -20.60
C PHE A 1114 15.26 21.30 -21.56
N LYS A 1115 15.64 22.12 -22.55
CA LYS A 1115 14.71 22.58 -23.58
C LYS A 1115 14.13 21.39 -24.37
N ARG A 1116 14.97 20.42 -24.76
CA ARG A 1116 14.53 19.18 -25.42
C ARG A 1116 13.67 18.33 -24.50
N LEU A 1117 14.11 18.11 -23.26
CA LEU A 1117 13.40 17.31 -22.27
C LEU A 1117 11.96 17.80 -22.08
N TYR A 1118 11.77 19.11 -21.96
CA TYR A 1118 10.44 19.71 -21.80
C TYR A 1118 9.66 19.77 -23.11
N TYR A 1119 10.32 20.08 -24.24
CA TYR A 1119 9.68 20.11 -25.56
C TYR A 1119 9.10 18.74 -25.95
N TYR A 1120 9.83 17.64 -25.71
CA TYR A 1120 9.37 16.29 -26.03
C TYR A 1120 8.18 15.82 -25.19
N LYS A 1121 8.00 16.39 -23.99
CA LYS A 1121 6.81 16.14 -23.16
C LYS A 1121 5.59 16.87 -23.71
N GLY A 1122 5.77 18.11 -24.17
CA GLY A 1122 4.68 19.04 -24.46
C GLY A 1122 3.83 19.36 -23.22
N ASP A 1123 2.88 20.28 -23.33
CA ASP A 1123 2.07 20.74 -22.17
C ASP A 1123 1.37 19.58 -21.44
N ARG A 1124 0.81 18.62 -22.19
CA ARG A 1124 0.17 17.42 -21.60
C ARG A 1124 1.15 16.52 -20.85
N GLY A 1125 2.42 16.50 -21.23
CA GLY A 1125 3.44 15.71 -20.53
C GLY A 1125 4.00 16.40 -19.29
N LEU A 1126 3.84 17.72 -19.18
CA LEU A 1126 4.23 18.54 -18.02
C LEU A 1126 3.10 18.72 -17.00
N ASP A 1127 1.87 18.40 -17.38
CA ASP A 1127 0.69 18.25 -16.53
C ASP A 1127 -0.05 16.96 -16.88
N THR A 1128 0.55 15.82 -16.54
CA THR A 1128 0.08 14.48 -16.98
C THR A 1128 -1.33 14.15 -16.51
N LYS A 1129 -1.76 14.73 -15.38
CA LYS A 1129 -3.12 14.55 -14.83
C LYS A 1129 -4.05 15.72 -15.15
N GLY A 1130 -3.61 16.72 -15.92
CA GLY A 1130 -4.42 17.89 -16.30
C GLY A 1130 -4.91 18.73 -15.12
N ILE A 1131 -4.10 18.84 -14.06
CA ILE A 1131 -4.45 19.54 -12.82
C ILE A 1131 -4.75 21.01 -13.06
N VAL A 1132 -3.93 21.70 -13.86
CA VAL A 1132 -4.14 23.14 -14.13
C VAL A 1132 -5.46 23.34 -14.86
N ASP A 1133 -5.72 22.60 -15.93
CA ASP A 1133 -6.96 22.68 -16.71
C ASP A 1133 -8.21 22.35 -15.87
N GLN A 1134 -8.14 21.33 -15.00
CA GLN A 1134 -9.22 21.00 -14.07
C GLN A 1134 -9.56 22.16 -13.13
N LEU A 1135 -8.55 22.86 -12.59
CA LEU A 1135 -8.76 23.99 -11.69
C LEU A 1135 -9.25 25.24 -12.44
N GLU A 1136 -8.74 25.50 -13.65
CA GLU A 1136 -9.22 26.61 -14.50
C GLU A 1136 -10.70 26.43 -14.88
N LYS A 1137 -11.11 25.20 -15.26
CA LYS A 1137 -12.52 24.85 -15.50
C LYS A 1137 -13.40 25.02 -14.26
N GLY A 1138 -12.85 24.72 -13.08
CA GLY A 1138 -13.52 24.96 -11.80
C GLY A 1138 -13.86 26.44 -11.60
N GLY A 1139 -12.97 27.35 -12.01
CA GLY A 1139 -13.22 28.80 -11.97
C GLY A 1139 -14.41 29.24 -12.81
N ARG A 1140 -14.60 28.66 -14.00
CA ARG A 1140 -15.71 29.00 -14.92
C ARG A 1140 -17.08 28.58 -14.39
N THR A 1141 -17.13 27.48 -13.63
CA THR A 1141 -18.38 26.90 -13.13
C THR A 1141 -18.65 27.23 -11.67
N GLY A 1142 -17.60 27.60 -10.92
CA GLY A 1142 -17.58 27.67 -9.48
C GLY A 1142 -17.47 26.32 -8.77
N LEU A 1143 -17.34 25.22 -9.52
CA LEU A 1143 -17.35 23.86 -8.99
C LEU A 1143 -15.94 23.26 -9.10
N PHE A 1144 -15.19 23.29 -8.01
CA PHE A 1144 -13.78 22.88 -7.99
C PHE A 1144 -13.60 21.41 -7.62
N PRO A 1145 -12.75 20.64 -8.31
CA PRO A 1145 -12.51 19.22 -8.02
C PRO A 1145 -11.41 19.03 -6.95
N PHE A 1146 -11.57 19.60 -5.75
CA PHE A 1146 -10.51 19.61 -4.72
C PHE A 1146 -10.03 18.22 -4.31
N ALA A 1147 -10.95 17.29 -4.04
CA ALA A 1147 -10.60 15.93 -3.61
C ALA A 1147 -9.99 15.11 -4.74
N ASP A 1148 -10.48 15.29 -5.98
CA ASP A 1148 -9.93 14.59 -7.14
C ASP A 1148 -8.53 15.11 -7.50
N VAL A 1149 -8.32 16.42 -7.45
CA VAL A 1149 -6.99 17.05 -7.64
C VAL A 1149 -6.03 16.59 -6.55
N ALA A 1150 -6.45 16.55 -5.28
CA ALA A 1150 -5.62 16.07 -4.18
C ALA A 1150 -5.22 14.59 -4.34
N LYS A 1151 -6.09 13.76 -4.93
CA LYS A 1151 -5.79 12.35 -5.24
C LYS A 1151 -4.88 12.21 -6.47
N ALA A 1152 -5.05 13.07 -7.47
CA ALA A 1152 -4.30 13.03 -8.71
C ALA A 1152 -2.90 13.64 -8.60
N PHE A 1153 -2.73 14.68 -7.77
CA PHE A 1153 -1.43 15.31 -7.50
C PHE A 1153 -0.69 14.52 -6.42
N SER A 1154 0.03 13.50 -6.85
CA SER A 1154 0.82 12.62 -5.98
C SER A 1154 2.22 12.49 -6.59
N LEU A 1155 3.21 13.06 -5.90
CA LEU A 1155 4.60 13.08 -6.38
C LEU A 1155 5.28 11.72 -6.21
N ILE A 1156 4.78 10.92 -5.26
CA ILE A 1156 5.10 9.52 -5.08
C ILE A 1156 3.79 8.75 -5.26
N GLU A 1157 3.57 8.09 -6.41
CA GLU A 1157 2.31 7.41 -6.68
C GLU A 1157 2.02 6.33 -5.62
N ASP A 1158 1.03 6.60 -4.75
CA ASP A 1158 0.53 5.70 -3.72
C ASP A 1158 0.11 4.36 -4.33
N GLY A 1159 0.64 3.25 -3.80
CA GLY A 1159 0.37 1.89 -4.27
C GLY A 1159 1.35 1.34 -5.30
N SER A 1160 2.36 2.13 -5.71
CA SER A 1160 3.46 1.60 -6.53
C SER A 1160 4.48 0.80 -5.71
N THR A 1161 4.58 1.06 -4.40
CA THR A 1161 5.52 0.38 -3.50
C THR A 1161 4.88 -0.08 -2.20
N LYS A 1162 5.44 -1.15 -1.61
CA LYS A 1162 5.08 -1.71 -0.30
C LYS A 1162 6.25 -1.59 0.65
N THR A 1163 5.94 -1.32 1.91
CA THR A 1163 6.92 -1.12 2.98
C THR A 1163 7.20 -2.42 3.70
N ILE A 1164 8.45 -2.86 3.66
CA ILE A 1164 8.95 -4.05 4.35
C ILE A 1164 9.88 -3.64 5.49
N LEU A 1165 9.51 -3.96 6.72
CA LEU A 1165 10.32 -3.85 7.93
C LEU A 1165 11.32 -5.00 8.00
N ILE A 1166 12.59 -4.64 8.16
CA ILE A 1166 13.74 -5.55 8.28
C ILE A 1166 14.17 -5.60 9.75
N ASP A 1167 13.83 -6.68 10.45
CA ASP A 1167 14.01 -6.81 11.91
C ASP A 1167 15.33 -7.46 12.33
N ARG A 1168 16.44 -7.05 11.69
CA ARG A 1168 17.77 -7.59 12.02
C ARG A 1168 18.38 -6.97 13.28
N GLU A 1169 18.09 -5.70 13.54
CA GLU A 1169 18.60 -4.96 14.69
C GLU A 1169 17.67 -5.15 15.90
N PRO A 1170 18.20 -5.19 17.15
CA PRO A 1170 17.38 -5.37 18.36
C PRO A 1170 16.23 -4.36 18.49
N GLU A 1171 16.48 -3.11 18.11
CA GLU A 1171 15.48 -2.03 18.13
C GLU A 1171 14.33 -2.30 17.14
N ALA A 1172 14.63 -2.83 15.95
CA ALA A 1172 13.64 -3.21 14.95
C ALA A 1172 12.78 -4.40 15.42
N GLN A 1173 13.38 -5.34 16.15
CA GLN A 1173 12.66 -6.47 16.75
C GLN A 1173 11.67 -6.00 17.82
N GLU A 1174 12.07 -5.04 18.67
CA GLU A 1174 11.17 -4.45 19.66
C GLU A 1174 10.01 -3.69 19.00
N ILE A 1175 10.28 -2.97 17.90
CA ILE A 1175 9.23 -2.31 17.09
C ILE A 1175 8.22 -3.34 16.58
N VAL A 1176 8.67 -4.47 16.03
CA VAL A 1176 7.79 -5.57 15.59
C VAL A 1176 6.98 -6.12 16.76
N ALA A 1177 7.61 -6.34 17.93
CA ALA A 1177 6.93 -6.85 19.12
C ALA A 1177 5.84 -5.88 19.61
N ARG A 1178 6.10 -4.57 19.59
CA ARG A 1178 5.13 -3.51 19.91
C ARG A 1178 3.95 -3.51 18.93
N ILE A 1179 4.22 -3.58 17.62
CA ILE A 1179 3.16 -3.67 16.60
C ILE A 1179 2.29 -4.92 16.83
N ARG A 1180 2.89 -6.07 17.12
CA ARG A 1180 2.16 -7.33 17.41
C ARG A 1180 1.33 -7.28 18.69
N ARG A 1181 1.71 -6.48 19.67
CA ARG A 1181 0.91 -6.22 20.88
C ARG A 1181 -0.30 -5.31 20.63
N GLY A 1182 -0.54 -4.91 19.38
CA GLY A 1182 -1.61 -3.99 18.99
C GLY A 1182 -1.29 -2.53 19.31
N GLU A 1183 -0.01 -2.19 19.51
CA GLU A 1183 0.37 -0.79 19.71
C GLU A 1183 0.23 -0.01 18.39
N HIS A 1184 -0.52 1.08 18.46
CA HIS A 1184 -0.77 1.96 17.33
C HIS A 1184 -0.44 3.39 17.71
N SER A 1185 0.78 3.83 17.38
CA SER A 1185 1.18 5.22 17.55
C SER A 1185 1.89 5.75 16.31
N ARG A 1186 1.73 7.05 16.02
CA ARG A 1186 2.47 7.71 14.94
C ARG A 1186 3.99 7.63 15.16
N GLN A 1187 4.41 7.61 16.42
CA GLN A 1187 5.82 7.44 16.81
C GLN A 1187 6.34 6.06 16.39
N LEU A 1188 5.60 4.98 16.70
CA LEU A 1188 5.99 3.62 16.33
C LEU A 1188 6.13 3.44 14.80
N VAL A 1189 5.23 4.05 14.02
CA VAL A 1189 5.30 4.05 12.54
C VAL A 1189 6.57 4.77 12.04
N ARG A 1190 6.97 5.87 12.70
CA ARG A 1190 8.19 6.61 12.35
C ARG A 1190 9.44 5.83 12.72
N GLU A 1191 9.49 5.28 13.93
CA GLU A 1191 10.57 4.40 14.40
C GLU A 1191 10.75 3.21 13.44
N ALA A 1192 9.65 2.58 13.02
CA ALA A 1192 9.67 1.51 12.03
C ALA A 1192 10.31 1.94 10.70
N GLY A 1193 10.09 3.19 10.27
CA GLY A 1193 10.62 3.75 9.02
C GLY A 1193 12.15 3.66 8.88
N HIS A 1194 12.89 3.72 9.99
CA HIS A 1194 14.36 3.61 10.01
C HIS A 1194 14.89 2.23 9.60
N TYR A 1195 14.04 1.21 9.73
CA TYR A 1195 14.33 -0.19 9.46
C TYR A 1195 13.50 -0.73 8.30
N CYS A 1196 12.83 0.14 7.56
CA CYS A 1196 11.99 -0.24 6.43
C CYS A 1196 12.67 -0.03 5.08
N VAL A 1197 12.32 -0.91 4.14
CA VAL A 1197 12.66 -0.85 2.72
C VAL A 1197 11.36 -0.77 1.91
N ASN A 1198 11.31 0.15 0.95
CA ASN A 1198 10.18 0.24 0.02
C ASN A 1198 10.53 -0.43 -1.31
N ILE A 1199 9.70 -1.40 -1.71
CA ILE A 1199 9.87 -2.14 -2.97
C ILE A 1199 8.63 -2.04 -3.85
N TYR A 1200 8.81 -2.16 -5.16
CA TYR A 1200 7.69 -2.07 -6.10
C TYR A 1200 6.72 -3.25 -5.96
N GLU A 1201 5.45 -3.03 -6.29
CA GLU A 1201 4.38 -4.05 -6.16
C GLU A 1201 4.76 -5.39 -6.79
N GLN A 1202 5.40 -5.37 -7.96
CA GLN A 1202 5.81 -6.59 -8.66
C GLN A 1202 6.87 -7.41 -7.90
N ASP A 1203 7.84 -6.73 -7.27
CA ASP A 1203 8.87 -7.39 -6.47
C ASP A 1203 8.29 -7.84 -5.11
N PHE A 1204 7.37 -7.04 -4.58
CA PHE A 1204 6.59 -7.40 -3.39
C PHE A 1204 5.77 -8.67 -3.62
N GLU A 1205 5.04 -8.75 -4.73
CA GLU A 1205 4.24 -9.92 -5.08
C GLU A 1205 5.09 -11.18 -5.24
N LYS A 1206 6.32 -11.07 -5.76
CA LYS A 1206 7.26 -12.20 -5.83
C LYS A 1206 7.70 -12.66 -4.44
N LEU A 1207 8.15 -11.72 -3.60
CA LEU A 1207 8.58 -12.02 -2.23
C LEU A 1207 7.44 -12.55 -1.36
N ASN A 1208 6.24 -11.96 -1.50
CA ASN A 1208 5.03 -12.39 -0.81
C ASN A 1208 4.56 -13.76 -1.33
N GLY A 1209 4.54 -13.96 -2.65
CA GLY A 1209 4.18 -15.22 -3.30
C GLY A 1209 5.14 -16.37 -2.97
N ALA A 1210 6.40 -16.06 -2.67
CA ALA A 1210 7.41 -16.99 -2.17
C ALA A 1210 7.39 -17.18 -0.63
N GLY A 1211 6.41 -16.59 0.07
CA GLY A 1211 6.25 -16.73 1.52
C GLY A 1211 7.34 -16.04 2.36
N LYS A 1212 8.16 -15.17 1.76
CA LYS A 1212 9.27 -14.48 2.44
C LYS A 1212 8.80 -13.34 3.35
N LEU A 1213 7.53 -12.92 3.25
CA LEU A 1213 6.96 -11.78 3.95
C LEU A 1213 5.87 -12.21 4.95
N GLU A 1214 5.79 -11.50 6.06
CA GLU A 1214 4.74 -11.58 7.07
C GLU A 1214 3.94 -10.28 7.04
N ALA A 1215 2.62 -10.34 6.86
CA ALA A 1215 1.80 -9.15 7.03
C ALA A 1215 1.77 -8.76 8.52
N LEU A 1216 2.09 -7.50 8.80
CA LEU A 1216 1.86 -6.88 10.11
C LEU A 1216 0.63 -5.95 10.02
N GLU A 1217 0.15 -5.50 11.18
CA GLU A 1217 -0.85 -4.42 11.23
C GLU A 1217 -0.29 -3.11 10.64
N LEU A 1218 -1.17 -2.12 10.38
CA LEU A 1218 -0.80 -0.80 9.85
C LEU A 1218 -0.17 -0.79 8.44
N LYS A 1219 -0.41 -1.83 7.61
CA LYS A 1219 0.11 -1.98 6.23
C LYS A 1219 1.63 -2.19 6.14
N PHE A 1220 2.30 -2.55 7.24
CA PHE A 1220 3.69 -3.02 7.19
C PHE A 1220 3.75 -4.50 6.83
N TYR A 1221 4.85 -4.91 6.21
CA TYR A 1221 5.22 -6.31 6.08
C TYR A 1221 6.57 -6.53 6.77
N ARG A 1222 6.75 -7.63 7.48
CA ARG A 1222 8.03 -8.03 8.04
C ARG A 1222 8.70 -9.03 7.12
N LEU A 1223 10.01 -8.90 6.92
CA LEU A 1223 10.79 -9.92 6.24
C LEU A 1223 10.99 -11.12 7.17
N ARG A 1224 10.49 -12.31 6.79
CA ARG A 1224 10.63 -13.53 7.60
C ARG A 1224 12.00 -14.16 7.47
N ASN A 1225 12.50 -14.20 6.23
CA ASN A 1225 13.72 -14.90 5.89
C ASN A 1225 14.90 -13.93 5.96
N SER A 1226 15.79 -14.13 6.94
CA SER A 1226 16.98 -13.31 7.13
C SER A 1226 17.93 -13.34 5.93
N ASP A 1227 17.98 -14.43 5.19
CA ASP A 1227 18.90 -14.60 4.05
C ASP A 1227 18.49 -13.75 2.84
N GLN A 1228 17.22 -13.31 2.80
CA GLN A 1228 16.71 -12.40 1.78
C GLN A 1228 17.19 -10.96 1.98
N TYR A 1229 17.90 -10.67 3.09
CA TYR A 1229 18.54 -9.40 3.36
C TYR A 1229 19.99 -9.58 3.78
N THR A 1230 20.94 -9.10 2.98
CA THR A 1230 22.37 -9.21 3.26
C THR A 1230 22.96 -7.91 3.78
N GLU A 1231 24.01 -7.98 4.61
CA GLU A 1231 24.81 -6.79 4.99
C GLU A 1231 25.44 -6.11 3.76
N GLU A 1232 25.78 -6.88 2.72
CA GLU A 1232 26.48 -6.33 1.56
C GLU A 1232 25.55 -5.63 0.57
N MET A 1233 24.35 -6.17 0.32
CA MET A 1233 23.45 -5.72 -0.75
C MET A 1233 22.07 -5.23 -0.28
N GLY A 1234 21.76 -5.35 1.01
CA GLY A 1234 20.41 -5.14 1.52
C GLY A 1234 19.45 -6.22 1.04
N LEU A 1235 18.21 -5.84 0.76
CA LEU A 1235 17.18 -6.77 0.29
C LEU A 1235 17.53 -7.32 -1.11
N VAL A 1236 17.60 -8.64 -1.24
CA VAL A 1236 17.90 -9.34 -2.50
C VAL A 1236 16.58 -9.58 -3.25
N LEU A 1237 16.54 -9.36 -4.57
CA LEU A 1237 15.30 -9.40 -5.38
C LEU A 1237 15.22 -10.61 -6.35
N ASN A 1238 16.12 -11.58 -6.22
CA ASN A 1238 16.28 -12.73 -7.11
C ASN A 1238 15.27 -13.88 -6.84
N VAL A 1239 14.00 -13.55 -6.61
CA VAL A 1239 12.95 -14.53 -6.29
C VAL A 1239 12.06 -14.76 -7.50
N GLU A 1240 12.02 -15.99 -8.03
CA GLU A 1240 11.07 -16.37 -9.08
C GLU A 1240 9.71 -16.74 -8.45
N ARG A 1241 8.60 -16.35 -9.10
CA ARG A 1241 7.26 -16.80 -8.70
C ARG A 1241 7.25 -18.33 -8.80
N GLY A 1242 7.04 -19.01 -7.68
CA GLY A 1242 7.12 -20.47 -7.62
C GLY A 1242 8.23 -21.00 -6.70
N GLU A 1243 9.10 -20.14 -6.16
CA GLU A 1243 9.89 -20.45 -4.96
C GLU A 1243 8.99 -20.50 -3.70
N ALA A 1244 7.93 -21.30 -3.72
CA ALA A 1244 7.31 -21.76 -2.50
C ALA A 1244 8.28 -22.78 -1.86
N VAL A 1245 9.35 -22.27 -1.24
CA VAL A 1245 10.34 -23.13 -0.60
C VAL A 1245 9.79 -23.55 0.74
N PHE A 1246 9.55 -24.85 0.84
CA PHE A 1246 9.90 -25.66 1.99
C PHE A 1246 11.05 -25.04 2.81
N LEU A 1247 10.72 -24.36 3.90
CA LEU A 1247 11.31 -24.52 5.24
C LEU A 1247 10.73 -23.48 6.18
#